data_AF-A0A370BUU3-F1
#
_entry.id   AF-A0A370BUU3-F1
#
_cell.length_a   1.000
_cell.length_b   1.000
_cell.length_c   1.000
_cell.angle_alpha   90.00
_cell.angle_beta   90.00
_cell.angle_gamma   90.00
#
_symmetry.space_group_name_H-M   'P 1'
#
loop_
_entity.id
_entity.type
_entity.pdbx_description
1 polymer ?
#
loop_
_entity_poly.entity_id
_entity_poly.type
_entity_poly.pdbx_seq_one_letter_code
_entity_poly.pdbx_strand_id
1 'polypeptide(L)'
;MFVLRNVSKYLFGDSSKESIIEIPQGQLYLVRPLSPKGYSELIFKDAAASIRRTGQEFQYQLVIQRAYEEGEEELGEEDDEQGGSDSLDKDEKVFLLDQALHFRSEVREGGQKILAWRDLSGDIGDLFEFVCDPSVPSDKVSTFELAALQCQYERAYRRSSQNVSREDLQEFSFQEEKPIPSASPISSSARSPARSPTSGESTAAMVKDVEYSRSKGQIKPAASEEATVAPPSAAQPEAREVLAKEKAELHLFDFVSGTFVLQAANVTATVSEIGDWKYWLQISGEDKEWLGQAVVADINPVFNFEYLSFIFNAYSEDGSAFSWLLRFKDQETEERFQEGLMQALWEQLNEMKWTKVKEQEREYVLDAFQDLTMEDAEEREAEAEEEEEEEDEEEDHYDGQRSEHYDSDEEQDDVVTRDDDGNVNSQLAVGYKHDRSFVVRGSKIGVFKHTPDNNLEFSTNISKVETPRGKLFSPKKVMLHAEDTNMILQNGDDPNSLYRMDLEYGKIVDEWKVHDDIPVTTFAPESKFSQMTSAQPFIGASKNALYRIDPRVDGNKLVDTDLKQYASKNEFSSVATTEKGYIAVASNKGDIRMFDRLGINAKTHIPALGEPIIGLDVSADGRWVLATCRTYLLLIDSLQKEGKNEGKLGFERSFAKDSKPQPRRLGLQPAHVAQFQHETKKPISFTQARFNTGVDSQETSIVTATGPFIITWSLKKVVAGRKDPYTIKRYGEDVMADNFRFGSDKNVIVALPNEVNMVAKRSLMKPTRESIAGPPVTPRRRTQWGSRLGRDEIVNSPY
;
A
#
# COMPACT_ATOMS: atom_id res chain seq x y z
N MET A 1 -1.64 28.97 23.50
CA MET A 1 -0.99 29.94 24.41
C MET A 1 0.23 29.20 24.90
N PHE A 2 1.36 29.32 24.21
CA PHE A 2 2.57 28.55 24.52
C PHE A 2 3.08 28.95 25.91
N VAL A 3 3.21 27.98 26.80
CA VAL A 3 3.64 28.22 28.16
C VAL A 3 5.17 28.32 28.18
N LEU A 4 5.68 29.54 28.02
CA LEU A 4 7.03 29.91 28.46
C LEU A 4 7.04 30.02 30.00
N ARG A 5 6.88 28.90 30.72
CA ARG A 5 7.10 28.84 32.17
C ARG A 5 8.34 28.01 32.49
N ASN A 6 9.48 28.71 32.50
CA ASN A 6 10.55 28.65 33.50
C ASN A 6 11.95 29.01 32.94
N VAL A 7 12.03 30.08 32.13
CA VAL A 7 13.32 30.75 31.86
C VAL A 7 13.92 31.39 33.14
N SER A 8 13.21 31.36 34.28
CA SER A 8 13.65 31.98 35.53
C SER A 8 14.20 31.04 36.61
N LYS A 9 14.26 29.72 36.40
CA LYS A 9 14.75 28.76 37.42
C LYS A 9 16.13 28.15 37.16
N TYR A 10 16.70 28.37 35.97
CA TYR A 10 18.13 28.16 35.69
C TYR A 10 18.97 29.44 35.83
N LEU A 11 18.39 30.52 36.34
CA LEU A 11 19.04 31.82 36.57
C LEU A 11 19.80 31.95 37.91
N PHE A 12 19.98 30.86 38.66
CA PHE A 12 20.90 30.82 39.80
C PHE A 12 21.74 29.55 39.74
N GLY A 13 22.66 29.49 38.78
CA GLY A 13 23.49 28.31 38.60
C GLY A 13 24.66 28.36 37.64
N ASP A 14 24.93 29.43 36.87
CA ASP A 14 26.27 29.70 36.33
C ASP A 14 26.33 31.14 35.77
N SER A 15 27.28 31.96 36.25
CA SER A 15 27.48 33.34 35.76
C SER A 15 28.24 33.40 34.42
N SER A 16 28.32 32.28 33.70
CA SER A 16 29.16 32.08 32.51
C SER A 16 28.41 32.18 31.17
N LYS A 17 27.06 32.27 31.16
CA LYS A 17 26.21 32.26 29.95
C LYS A 17 25.32 33.52 29.82
N GLU A 18 25.92 34.70 29.74
CA GLU A 18 25.18 35.96 29.48
C GLU A 18 24.85 36.07 27.97
N SER A 19 23.57 36.12 27.61
CA SER A 19 23.10 36.33 26.24
C SER A 19 23.21 37.80 25.83
N ILE A 20 23.89 38.08 24.73
CA ILE A 20 24.08 39.43 24.15
C ILE A 20 22.81 39.89 23.43
N ILE A 21 22.21 39.00 22.64
CA ILE A 21 20.96 39.25 21.91
C ILE A 21 20.28 37.92 21.58
N GLU A 22 18.95 37.95 21.45
CA GLU A 22 18.13 36.75 21.20
C GLU A 22 16.94 37.04 20.27
N ILE A 23 16.67 36.13 19.34
CA ILE A 23 15.45 36.02 18.55
C ILE A 23 14.64 34.83 19.10
N PRO A 24 13.45 35.08 19.68
CA PRO A 24 12.78 34.09 20.53
C PRO A 24 12.04 33.00 19.76
N GLN A 25 11.77 33.19 18.46
CA GLN A 25 10.97 32.28 17.66
C GLN A 25 11.43 32.29 16.20
N GLY A 26 11.58 31.10 15.64
CA GLY A 26 11.93 30.84 14.26
C GLY A 26 12.13 29.34 14.03
N GLN A 27 12.59 29.00 12.84
CA GLN A 27 12.81 27.61 12.42
C GLN A 27 14.24 27.46 11.92
N LEU A 28 14.90 26.36 12.25
CA LEU A 28 16.26 26.07 11.79
C LEU A 28 16.24 25.02 10.69
N TYR A 29 16.88 25.31 9.58
CA TYR A 29 17.09 24.39 8.47
C TYR A 29 18.59 24.19 8.20
N LEU A 30 18.96 23.02 7.70
CA LEU A 30 20.26 22.75 7.07
C LEU A 30 20.05 22.64 5.56
N VAL A 31 20.65 23.52 4.78
CA VAL A 31 20.57 23.57 3.32
C VAL A 31 21.82 22.96 2.71
N ARG A 32 21.65 21.95 1.86
CA ARG A 32 22.73 21.20 1.21
C ARG A 32 22.55 21.22 -0.32
N PRO A 33 22.95 22.29 -1.01
CA PRO A 33 22.64 22.49 -2.43
C PRO A 33 23.21 21.41 -3.39
N LEU A 34 24.20 20.64 -2.93
CA LEU A 34 24.88 19.61 -3.72
C LEU A 34 24.66 18.18 -3.17
N SER A 35 23.84 18.02 -2.13
CA SER A 35 23.63 16.73 -1.47
C SER A 35 22.66 15.84 -2.26
N PRO A 36 23.00 14.56 -2.49
CA PRO A 36 22.09 13.58 -3.07
C PRO A 36 20.99 13.13 -2.09
N LYS A 37 21.10 13.49 -0.80
CA LYS A 37 20.17 13.10 0.28
C LYS A 37 19.02 14.11 0.52
N GLY A 38 18.95 15.19 -0.27
CA GLY A 38 17.93 16.23 -0.10
C GLY A 38 18.56 17.64 -0.08
N TYR A 39 17.79 18.62 -0.58
CA TYR A 39 18.27 20.00 -0.75
C TYR A 39 18.25 20.81 0.55
N SER A 40 17.27 20.56 1.42
CA SER A 40 17.16 21.18 2.75
C SER A 40 16.50 20.21 3.73
N GLU A 41 16.90 20.31 4.98
CA GLU A 41 16.41 19.52 6.12
C GLU A 41 15.94 20.49 7.21
N LEU A 42 14.73 20.31 7.74
CA LEU A 42 14.25 21.09 8.89
C LEU A 42 14.81 20.47 10.17
N ILE A 43 15.75 21.15 10.82
CA ILE A 43 16.39 20.70 12.06
C ILE A 43 15.52 20.98 13.28
N PHE A 44 15.00 22.21 13.39
CA PHE A 44 14.10 22.60 14.48
C PHE A 44 12.89 23.36 13.94
N LYS A 45 11.70 22.79 14.17
CA LYS A 45 10.42 23.39 13.77
C LYS A 45 10.09 24.66 14.55
N ASP A 46 10.41 24.67 15.85
CA ASP A 46 10.25 25.79 16.76
C ASP A 46 11.55 25.97 17.54
N ALA A 47 12.22 27.12 17.36
CA ALA A 47 13.52 27.39 17.98
C ALA A 47 13.75 28.87 18.27
N ALA A 48 14.65 29.14 19.22
CA ALA A 48 15.18 30.46 19.54
C ALA A 48 16.66 30.54 19.15
N ALA A 49 17.07 31.66 18.55
CA ALA A 49 18.46 31.94 18.20
C ALA A 49 19.05 32.97 19.17
N SER A 50 20.21 32.72 19.77
CA SER A 50 20.87 33.63 20.70
C SER A 50 22.37 33.73 20.46
N ILE A 51 22.96 34.90 20.73
CA ILE A 51 24.41 35.09 20.77
C ILE A 51 24.82 35.16 22.24
N ARG A 52 25.76 34.31 22.66
CA ARG A 52 26.19 34.20 24.07
C ARG A 52 27.69 34.45 24.21
N ARG A 53 28.08 35.05 25.33
CA ARG A 53 29.50 35.11 25.75
C ARG A 53 29.97 33.73 26.19
N THR A 54 31.23 33.43 25.93
CA THR A 54 31.90 32.25 26.52
C THR A 54 32.78 32.69 27.70
N GLY A 55 33.34 31.74 28.44
CA GLY A 55 34.31 32.02 29.50
C GLY A 55 35.67 32.56 29.00
N GLN A 56 35.88 32.70 27.69
CA GLN A 56 37.11 33.25 27.11
C GLN A 56 36.86 34.62 26.48
N GLU A 57 37.74 35.59 26.75
CA GLU A 57 37.66 36.92 26.15
C GLU A 57 37.71 36.86 24.62
N PHE A 58 36.84 37.65 23.97
CA PHE A 58 36.69 37.72 22.52
C PHE A 58 36.26 36.39 21.86
N GLN A 59 35.58 35.52 22.61
CA GLN A 59 34.95 34.32 22.08
C GLN A 59 33.46 34.31 22.38
N TYR A 60 32.68 34.12 21.32
CA TYR A 60 31.22 34.22 21.31
C TYR A 60 30.63 33.03 20.56
N GLN A 61 29.45 32.60 20.98
CA GLN A 61 28.74 31.48 20.38
C GLN A 61 27.37 31.94 19.86
N LEU A 62 27.03 31.51 18.64
CA LEU A 62 25.67 31.50 18.12
C LEU A 62 25.03 30.18 18.55
N VAL A 63 23.88 30.25 19.20
CA VAL A 63 23.18 29.11 19.77
C VAL A 63 21.76 29.08 19.24
N ILE A 64 21.35 27.94 18.68
CA ILE A 64 19.97 27.67 18.29
C ILE A 64 19.41 26.60 19.23
N GLN A 65 18.34 26.92 19.93
CA GLN A 65 17.75 26.07 20.95
C GLN A 65 16.30 25.74 20.57
N ARG A 66 15.93 24.45 20.60
CA ARG A 66 14.57 23.97 20.34
C ARG A 66 13.59 24.47 21.42
N ALA A 67 12.35 24.77 21.03
CA ALA A 67 11.25 25.12 21.92
C ALA A 67 10.15 24.04 21.88
N TYR A 68 9.66 23.61 23.05
CA TYR A 68 8.62 22.58 23.21
C TYR A 68 7.20 23.16 23.24
N GLU A 69 6.21 22.40 22.75
CA GLU A 69 4.78 22.71 22.91
C GLU A 69 4.23 22.09 24.21
N GLU A 70 3.27 22.75 24.88
CA GLU A 70 2.76 22.35 26.21
C GLU A 70 2.14 20.95 26.16
N GLY A 71 2.83 19.94 26.70
CA GLY A 71 2.42 18.53 26.70
C GLY A 71 3.45 17.54 26.14
N GLU A 72 4.53 18.03 25.50
CA GLU A 72 5.62 17.15 25.01
C GLU A 72 6.69 16.84 26.08
N GLU A 73 6.83 17.66 27.13
CA GLU A 73 7.81 17.43 28.22
C GLU A 73 7.56 16.13 29.01
N GLU A 74 6.32 15.65 29.11
CA GLU A 74 5.99 14.44 29.90
C GLU A 74 6.43 13.12 29.23
N LEU A 75 6.72 13.11 27.93
CA LEU A 75 7.17 11.90 27.22
C LEU A 75 8.70 11.70 27.28
N GLY A 76 9.46 12.75 27.62
CA GLY A 76 10.93 12.69 27.71
C GLY A 76 11.47 12.28 29.08
N GLU A 77 10.70 12.52 30.16
CA GLU A 77 11.19 12.26 31.54
C GLU A 77 11.13 10.77 31.96
N GLU A 78 10.45 9.89 31.21
CA GLU A 78 10.41 8.44 31.53
C GLU A 78 11.68 7.67 31.07
N ASP A 79 12.53 8.26 30.21
CA ASP A 79 13.76 7.63 29.70
C ASP A 79 15.04 8.04 30.47
N ASP A 80 14.93 8.93 31.46
CA ASP A 80 16.08 9.59 32.13
C ASP A 80 16.67 8.81 33.33
N GLU A 81 16.45 7.49 33.44
CA GLU A 81 17.10 6.67 34.48
C GLU A 81 18.40 5.96 34.06
N GLN A 82 18.93 6.17 32.85
CA GLN A 82 20.27 5.68 32.49
C GLN A 82 21.18 6.81 31.98
N GLY A 83 22.05 7.28 32.88
CA GLY A 83 22.91 8.42 32.67
C GLY A 83 23.84 8.33 31.46
N GLY A 84 23.91 9.46 30.73
CA GLY A 84 24.95 9.77 29.77
C GLY A 84 24.66 11.12 29.12
N SER A 85 25.66 12.00 29.08
CA SER A 85 25.72 13.37 28.55
C SER A 85 25.11 13.68 27.15
N ASP A 86 24.35 12.79 26.52
CA ASP A 86 23.93 12.85 25.11
C ASP A 86 22.60 13.59 24.83
N SER A 87 21.85 13.99 25.86
CA SER A 87 20.56 14.68 25.65
C SER A 87 20.73 16.16 25.23
N LEU A 88 21.82 16.82 25.66
CA LEU A 88 22.05 18.26 25.38
C LEU A 88 22.31 18.56 23.89
N ASP A 89 22.93 17.63 23.15
CA ASP A 89 23.25 17.83 21.72
C ASP A 89 22.05 17.61 20.78
N LYS A 90 20.95 17.02 21.28
CA LYS A 90 19.71 16.81 20.50
C LYS A 90 18.86 18.08 20.40
N ASP A 91 18.90 18.95 21.42
CA ASP A 91 18.04 20.13 21.52
C ASP A 91 18.74 21.49 21.36
N GLU A 92 20.07 21.52 21.31
CA GLU A 92 20.88 22.74 21.17
C GLU A 92 21.92 22.59 20.05
N LYS A 93 21.97 23.54 19.11
CA LYS A 93 23.03 23.66 18.10
C LYS A 93 23.90 24.87 18.42
N VAL A 94 25.19 24.66 18.64
CA VAL A 94 26.15 25.70 19.05
C VAL A 94 27.22 25.90 17.98
N PHE A 95 27.38 27.14 17.54
CA PHE A 95 28.36 27.55 16.53
C PHE A 95 29.27 28.64 17.10
N LEU A 96 30.58 28.51 16.91
CA LEU A 96 31.52 29.55 17.29
C LEU A 96 31.44 30.70 16.28
N LEU A 97 31.17 31.94 16.73
CA LEU A 97 31.08 33.11 15.85
C LEU A 97 32.45 33.55 15.34
N ASP A 98 32.94 32.80 14.35
CA ASP A 98 34.17 33.03 13.62
C ASP A 98 33.87 33.64 12.24
N GLN A 99 34.83 34.37 11.66
CA GLN A 99 34.70 34.94 10.31
C GLN A 99 34.42 33.84 9.26
N ALA A 100 34.94 32.62 9.47
CA ALA A 100 34.72 31.48 8.58
C ALA A 100 33.25 31.06 8.43
N LEU A 101 32.36 31.42 9.37
CA LEU A 101 30.93 31.14 9.25
C LEU A 101 30.24 31.91 8.12
N HIS A 102 30.80 33.03 7.66
CA HIS A 102 30.17 33.87 6.64
C HIS A 102 28.69 34.17 6.97
N PHE A 103 28.47 34.67 8.19
CA PHE A 103 27.13 34.98 8.70
C PHE A 103 26.47 36.11 7.90
N ARG A 104 25.20 35.94 7.52
CA ARG A 104 24.45 36.86 6.66
C ARG A 104 23.00 36.98 7.12
N SER A 105 22.39 38.15 6.88
CA SER A 105 20.93 38.32 6.99
C SER A 105 20.32 38.73 5.65
N GLU A 106 19.09 38.30 5.39
CA GLU A 106 18.33 38.67 4.19
C GLU A 106 16.83 38.83 4.51
N VAL A 107 16.16 39.74 3.80
CA VAL A 107 14.70 39.86 3.81
C VAL A 107 14.18 39.54 2.41
N ARG A 108 13.51 38.39 2.25
CA ARG A 108 13.02 37.88 0.95
C ARG A 108 11.76 38.60 0.46
N GLU A 109 11.45 38.46 -0.83
CA GLU A 109 10.18 38.89 -1.43
C GLU A 109 9.02 38.17 -0.72
N GLY A 110 8.21 38.92 0.04
CA GLY A 110 7.18 38.38 0.94
C GLY A 110 7.38 38.73 2.41
N GLY A 111 8.50 39.36 2.78
CA GLY A 111 8.75 39.88 4.13
C GLY A 111 9.30 38.85 5.13
N GLN A 112 9.67 37.66 4.67
CA GLN A 112 10.38 36.67 5.46
C GLN A 112 11.79 37.17 5.80
N LYS A 113 12.18 37.03 7.07
CA LYS A 113 13.47 37.49 7.62
C LYS A 113 14.34 36.29 7.94
N ILE A 114 15.56 36.28 7.45
CA ILE A 114 16.40 35.08 7.43
C ILE A 114 17.81 35.41 7.94
N LEU A 115 18.36 34.49 8.74
CA LEU A 115 19.76 34.48 9.13
C LEU A 115 20.41 33.21 8.57
N ALA A 116 21.59 33.31 7.98
CA ALA A 116 22.27 32.14 7.42
C ALA A 116 23.78 32.16 7.68
N TRP A 117 24.38 30.98 7.84
CA TRP A 117 25.82 30.79 8.00
C TRP A 117 26.27 29.44 7.45
N ARG A 118 27.53 29.33 7.04
CA ARG A 118 28.11 28.10 6.48
C ARG A 118 28.19 27.00 7.53
N ASP A 119 27.92 25.78 7.10
CA ASP A 119 28.27 24.60 7.88
C ASP A 119 29.77 24.30 7.68
N LEU A 120 30.56 24.47 8.74
CA LEU A 120 32.00 24.19 8.71
C LEU A 120 32.33 22.71 8.88
N SER A 121 31.34 21.88 9.25
CA SER A 121 31.46 20.43 9.38
C SER A 121 30.88 19.65 8.18
N GLY A 122 30.09 20.32 7.34
CA GLY A 122 29.41 19.73 6.18
C GLY A 122 30.22 19.77 4.87
N ASP A 123 29.54 19.45 3.76
CA ASP A 123 30.12 19.47 2.42
C ASP A 123 30.27 20.91 1.89
N ILE A 124 31.08 21.06 0.84
CA ILE A 124 31.34 22.38 0.24
C ILE A 124 30.04 22.97 -0.31
N GLY A 125 29.54 24.03 0.33
CA GLY A 125 28.33 24.75 -0.06
C GLY A 125 27.17 24.59 0.91
N ASP A 126 27.32 23.74 1.93
CA ASP A 126 26.30 23.54 2.96
C ASP A 126 26.23 24.75 3.90
N LEU A 127 25.00 25.11 4.29
CA LEU A 127 24.74 26.24 5.18
C LEU A 127 23.51 25.99 6.04
N PHE A 128 23.47 26.57 7.22
CA PHE A 128 22.29 26.66 8.05
C PHE A 128 21.48 27.90 7.68
N GLU A 129 20.16 27.76 7.65
CA GLU A 129 19.19 28.84 7.45
C GLU A 129 18.24 28.89 8.65
N PHE A 130 18.24 30.00 9.38
CA PHE A 130 17.28 30.27 10.44
C PHE A 130 16.23 31.27 9.94
N VAL A 131 15.00 30.77 9.77
CA VAL A 131 13.84 31.55 9.31
C VAL A 131 13.15 32.15 10.53
N CYS A 132 13.22 33.47 10.69
CA CYS A 132 12.60 34.16 11.81
C CYS A 132 11.07 34.18 11.66
N ASP A 133 10.34 34.01 12.77
CA ASP A 133 8.88 34.12 12.79
C ASP A 133 8.42 35.51 12.28
N PRO A 134 7.30 35.62 11.53
CA PRO A 134 6.78 36.89 11.03
C PRO A 134 6.62 37.97 12.11
N SER A 135 6.36 37.61 13.36
CA SER A 135 6.21 38.52 14.50
C SER A 135 7.51 39.22 14.93
N VAL A 136 8.68 38.70 14.55
CA VAL A 136 9.99 39.26 14.94
C VAL A 136 10.25 40.57 14.19
N PRO A 137 10.45 41.73 14.84
CA PRO A 137 10.68 43.00 14.12
C PRO A 137 11.96 42.98 13.27
N SER A 138 11.92 43.56 12.06
CA SER A 138 13.10 43.63 11.18
C SER A 138 14.30 44.33 11.83
N ASP A 139 14.05 45.38 12.62
CA ASP A 139 15.10 46.09 13.38
C ASP A 139 15.84 45.16 14.37
N LYS A 140 15.14 44.14 14.89
CA LYS A 140 15.72 43.16 15.80
C LYS A 140 16.67 42.20 15.05
N VAL A 141 16.33 41.81 13.82
CA VAL A 141 17.17 40.99 12.95
C VAL A 141 18.43 41.77 12.53
N SER A 142 18.28 43.04 12.15
CA SER A 142 19.41 43.92 11.82
C SER A 142 20.33 44.15 13.03
N THR A 143 19.77 44.24 14.24
CA THR A 143 20.57 44.35 15.48
C THR A 143 21.30 43.03 15.78
N PHE A 144 20.66 41.89 15.49
CA PHE A 144 21.26 40.56 15.66
C PHE A 144 22.45 40.34 14.71
N GLU A 145 22.31 40.72 13.43
CA GLU A 145 23.41 40.70 12.45
C GLU A 145 24.56 41.62 12.89
N LEU A 146 24.27 42.85 13.30
CA LEU A 146 25.29 43.78 13.76
C LEU A 146 26.04 43.25 14.99
N ALA A 147 25.35 42.60 15.92
CA ALA A 147 25.97 41.94 17.07
C ALA A 147 26.88 40.78 16.64
N ALA A 148 26.47 39.98 15.65
CA ALA A 148 27.30 38.90 15.10
C ALA A 148 28.59 39.45 14.46
N LEU A 149 28.49 40.52 13.65
CA LEU A 149 29.64 41.18 13.03
C LEU A 149 30.61 41.75 14.06
N GLN A 150 30.09 42.41 15.10
CA GLN A 150 30.91 42.89 16.22
C GLN A 150 31.64 41.75 16.92
N CYS A 151 30.95 40.63 17.20
CA CYS A 151 31.56 39.45 17.80
C CYS A 151 32.68 38.85 16.93
N GLN A 152 32.48 38.76 15.61
CA GLN A 152 33.49 38.29 14.66
C GLN A 152 34.71 39.22 14.60
N TYR A 153 34.48 40.54 14.57
CA TYR A 153 35.56 41.55 14.63
C TYR A 153 36.40 41.40 15.91
N GLU A 154 35.73 41.33 17.06
CA GLU A 154 36.42 41.23 18.34
C GLU A 154 37.28 39.97 18.43
N ARG A 155 36.77 38.85 17.90
CA ARG A 155 37.48 37.58 17.83
C ARG A 155 38.68 37.64 16.89
N ALA A 156 38.52 38.20 15.69
CA ALA A 156 39.57 38.30 14.67
C ALA A 156 40.73 39.20 15.14
N TYR A 157 40.41 40.34 15.76
CA TYR A 157 41.40 41.34 16.13
C TYR A 157 41.81 41.33 17.61
N ARG A 158 41.14 40.53 18.45
CA ARG A 158 41.34 40.44 19.91
C ARG A 158 41.26 41.81 20.61
N ARG A 159 40.29 42.64 20.20
CA ARG A 159 40.06 44.01 20.70
C ARG A 159 38.57 44.30 20.75
N SER A 160 38.14 45.18 21.65
CA SER A 160 36.73 45.54 21.79
C SER A 160 36.16 46.32 20.59
N SER A 161 34.90 46.05 20.26
CA SER A 161 34.12 46.65 19.18
C SER A 161 33.44 47.99 19.54
N GLN A 162 33.58 48.48 20.78
CA GLN A 162 32.82 49.63 21.30
C GLN A 162 32.97 50.95 20.50
N ASN A 163 34.06 51.13 19.75
CA ASN A 163 34.34 52.34 18.97
C ASN A 163 34.62 52.06 17.49
N VAL A 164 34.18 50.90 16.98
CA VAL A 164 34.46 50.46 15.61
C VAL A 164 33.43 51.06 14.66
N SER A 165 33.88 51.63 13.55
CA SER A 165 32.98 52.23 12.56
C SER A 165 32.29 51.13 11.72
N ARG A 166 31.17 51.45 11.06
CA ARG A 166 30.51 50.50 10.15
C ARG A 166 31.41 50.09 8.97
N GLU A 167 32.33 50.96 8.57
CA GLU A 167 33.30 50.71 7.49
C GLU A 167 34.30 49.62 7.89
N ASP A 168 34.72 49.59 9.16
CA ASP A 168 35.64 48.57 9.70
C ASP A 168 34.96 47.20 9.89
N LEU A 169 33.64 47.16 10.09
CA LEU A 169 32.85 45.92 10.17
C LEU A 169 32.52 45.35 8.79
N GLN A 170 32.76 46.09 7.71
CA GLN A 170 32.40 45.67 6.36
C GLN A 170 33.19 44.43 5.90
N GLU A 171 34.40 44.20 6.42
CA GLU A 171 35.20 42.99 6.18
C GLU A 171 34.50 41.69 6.63
N PHE A 172 33.56 41.79 7.58
CA PHE A 172 32.78 40.67 8.10
C PHE A 172 31.39 40.58 7.45
N SER A 173 31.04 41.54 6.58
CA SER A 173 29.77 41.54 5.85
C SER A 173 29.92 40.80 4.52
N PHE A 174 29.31 39.61 4.43
CA PHE A 174 29.40 38.74 3.25
C PHE A 174 28.20 38.87 2.30
N GLN A 175 27.53 40.03 2.29
CA GLN A 175 26.32 40.27 1.50
C GLN A 175 26.55 40.25 -0.03
N GLU A 176 27.81 40.34 -0.50
CA GLU A 176 28.17 40.26 -1.93
C GLU A 176 28.31 38.81 -2.45
N GLU A 177 28.22 37.80 -1.58
CA GLU A 177 28.24 36.39 -1.99
C GLU A 177 26.94 35.96 -2.70
N LYS A 178 26.96 34.78 -3.35
CA LYS A 178 25.78 34.21 -4.02
C LYS A 178 24.55 34.24 -3.09
N PRO A 179 23.35 34.54 -3.62
CA PRO A 179 22.12 34.68 -2.82
C PRO A 179 21.87 33.44 -1.97
N ILE A 180 21.29 33.63 -0.78
CA ILE A 180 21.05 32.54 0.17
C ILE A 180 20.02 31.60 -0.46
N PRO A 181 20.40 30.34 -0.79
CA PRO A 181 19.48 29.36 -1.37
C PRO A 181 18.31 29.10 -0.42
N SER A 182 17.06 29.10 -0.93
CA SER A 182 15.86 28.99 -0.10
C SER A 182 15.68 27.61 0.51
N ALA A 183 15.78 27.50 1.84
CA ALA A 183 15.52 26.27 2.58
C ALA A 183 14.05 25.82 2.51
N SER A 184 13.11 26.74 2.32
CA SER A 184 11.69 26.41 2.24
C SER A 184 11.21 26.30 0.79
N PRO A 185 10.36 25.32 0.46
CA PRO A 185 9.48 25.43 -0.70
C PRO A 185 8.68 26.72 -0.52
N ILE A 186 8.42 27.41 -1.63
CA ILE A 186 7.56 28.59 -1.67
C ILE A 186 6.37 28.29 -0.76
N SER A 187 6.21 29.06 0.32
CA SER A 187 4.96 29.11 1.07
C SER A 187 3.87 29.25 0.02
N SER A 188 3.15 28.15 -0.22
CA SER A 188 1.97 28.13 -1.07
C SER A 188 0.95 28.95 -0.30
N SER A 189 1.09 30.27 -0.39
CA SER A 189 0.05 31.23 -0.08
C SER A 189 -1.14 30.74 -0.86
N ALA A 190 -2.06 30.12 -0.15
CA ALA A 190 -3.28 29.48 -0.63
C ALA A 190 -3.20 29.07 -2.10
N ARG A 191 -2.90 27.78 -2.37
CA ARG A 191 -3.41 27.15 -3.59
C ARG A 191 -4.91 27.44 -3.56
N SER A 192 -5.29 28.46 -4.30
CA SER A 192 -6.66 28.70 -4.66
C SER A 192 -7.12 27.37 -5.26
N PRO A 193 -8.28 26.84 -4.89
CA PRO A 193 -8.78 25.65 -5.54
C PRO A 193 -8.83 25.95 -7.05
N ALA A 194 -8.31 25.02 -7.84
CA ALA A 194 -8.27 25.02 -9.31
C ALA A 194 -7.14 25.83 -10.00
N ARG A 195 -6.01 25.16 -10.23
CA ARG A 195 -5.40 25.19 -11.57
C ARG A 195 -4.88 23.82 -11.93
N SER A 196 -5.57 23.15 -12.86
CA SER A 196 -5.16 21.89 -13.47
C SER A 196 -3.78 22.02 -14.12
N PRO A 197 -2.94 20.97 -14.08
CA PRO A 197 -1.63 20.99 -14.75
C PRO A 197 -1.81 21.18 -16.26
N THR A 198 -0.92 21.93 -16.87
CA THR A 198 -0.85 22.02 -18.34
C THR A 198 -0.04 20.85 -18.90
N SER A 199 -0.31 20.44 -20.14
CA SER A 199 0.44 19.35 -20.78
C SER A 199 1.97 19.57 -20.76
N GLY A 200 2.44 20.82 -20.83
CA GLY A 200 3.86 21.16 -20.70
C GLY A 200 4.43 20.95 -19.29
N GLU A 201 3.68 21.30 -18.24
CA GLU A 201 4.06 21.04 -16.84
C GLU A 201 4.11 19.53 -16.57
N SER A 202 3.10 18.79 -17.02
CA SER A 202 3.06 17.33 -16.95
C SER A 202 4.23 16.68 -17.70
N THR A 203 4.69 17.24 -18.85
CA THR A 203 5.86 16.69 -19.58
C THR A 203 7.14 16.87 -18.77
N ALA A 204 7.30 18.03 -18.14
CA ALA A 204 8.50 18.34 -17.37
C ALA A 204 8.60 17.44 -16.12
N ALA A 205 7.48 17.19 -15.44
CA ALA A 205 7.40 16.26 -14.30
C ALA A 205 7.83 14.84 -14.72
N MET A 206 7.20 14.26 -15.76
CA MET A 206 7.57 12.94 -16.28
C MET A 206 9.05 12.82 -16.65
N VAL A 207 9.63 13.83 -17.30
CA VAL A 207 11.04 13.81 -17.71
C VAL A 207 11.96 13.74 -16.48
N LYS A 208 11.64 14.52 -15.45
CA LYS A 208 12.40 14.55 -14.19
C LYS A 208 12.37 13.19 -13.49
N ASP A 209 11.22 12.53 -13.48
CA ASP A 209 11.07 11.20 -12.85
C ASP A 209 11.79 10.09 -13.62
N VAL A 210 11.78 10.16 -14.95
CA VAL A 210 12.55 9.23 -15.80
C VAL A 210 14.05 9.43 -15.62
N GLU A 211 14.53 10.68 -15.51
CA GLU A 211 15.93 10.98 -15.23
C GLU A 211 16.35 10.48 -13.83
N TYR A 212 15.50 10.64 -12.83
CA TYR A 212 15.70 10.11 -11.49
C TYR A 212 15.72 8.57 -11.46
N SER A 213 14.80 7.92 -12.17
CA SER A 213 14.75 6.46 -12.27
C SER A 213 15.97 5.88 -13.00
N ARG A 214 16.49 6.61 -13.99
CA ARG A 214 17.76 6.27 -14.66
C ARG A 214 18.96 6.43 -13.73
N SER A 215 19.01 7.49 -12.92
CA SER A 215 20.12 7.70 -11.99
C SER A 215 20.15 6.66 -10.86
N LYS A 216 18.98 6.17 -10.40
CA LYS A 216 18.85 5.03 -9.48
C LYS A 216 19.11 3.65 -10.12
N GLY A 217 19.44 3.59 -11.41
CA GLY A 217 19.74 2.32 -12.10
C GLY A 217 18.54 1.40 -12.33
N GLN A 218 17.31 1.89 -12.13
CA GLN A 218 16.07 1.15 -12.37
C GLN A 218 15.77 0.99 -13.87
N ILE A 219 16.35 1.86 -14.71
CA ILE A 219 16.21 1.86 -16.18
C ILE A 219 17.58 1.61 -16.81
N LYS A 220 17.73 0.51 -17.57
CA LYS A 220 18.97 0.21 -18.31
C LYS A 220 18.93 0.84 -19.72
N PRO A 221 20.08 1.30 -20.27
CA PRO A 221 20.14 1.75 -21.66
C PRO A 221 19.83 0.58 -22.60
N ALA A 222 18.99 0.81 -23.61
CA ALA A 222 18.62 -0.20 -24.60
C ALA A 222 19.86 -0.75 -25.33
N ALA A 223 20.27 -1.97 -24.99
CA ALA A 223 21.31 -2.69 -25.69
C ALA A 223 20.66 -3.56 -26.78
N SER A 224 20.67 -3.09 -28.03
CA SER A 224 20.54 -3.85 -29.29
C SER A 224 19.65 -5.11 -29.33
N GLU A 225 18.55 -5.15 -28.60
CA GLU A 225 17.45 -6.11 -28.77
C GLU A 225 16.32 -5.40 -29.51
N GLU A 226 15.54 -6.15 -30.31
CA GLU A 226 14.48 -5.59 -31.15
C GLU A 226 13.39 -4.94 -30.27
N ALA A 227 13.06 -3.68 -30.57
CA ALA A 227 12.06 -2.91 -29.83
C ALA A 227 10.66 -3.57 -29.88
N THR A 228 9.87 -3.38 -28.83
CA THR A 228 8.49 -3.90 -28.77
C THR A 228 7.65 -3.35 -29.93
N VAL A 229 7.21 -4.23 -30.85
CA VAL A 229 6.40 -3.85 -32.01
C VAL A 229 4.91 -3.93 -31.68
N ALA A 230 4.18 -2.87 -31.99
CA ALA A 230 2.73 -2.81 -31.80
C ALA A 230 2.00 -3.90 -32.63
N PRO A 231 1.04 -4.63 -32.04
CA PRO A 231 0.19 -5.56 -32.81
C PRO A 231 -0.70 -4.80 -33.81
N PRO A 232 -1.18 -5.46 -34.87
CA PRO A 232 -2.14 -4.85 -35.79
C PRO A 232 -3.47 -4.55 -35.07
N SER A 233 -4.11 -3.44 -35.44
CA SER A 233 -5.44 -3.08 -34.94
C SER A 233 -6.47 -4.13 -35.36
N ALA A 234 -7.33 -4.55 -34.42
CA ALA A 234 -8.53 -5.29 -34.79
C ALA A 234 -9.48 -4.40 -35.59
N ALA A 235 -10.26 -5.00 -36.49
CA ALA A 235 -11.22 -4.27 -37.32
C ALA A 235 -12.32 -3.64 -36.46
N GLN A 236 -12.61 -2.36 -36.70
CA GLN A 236 -13.64 -1.62 -35.98
C GLN A 236 -15.05 -2.17 -36.29
N PRO A 237 -15.81 -2.63 -35.28
CA PRO A 237 -17.20 -3.02 -35.47
C PRO A 237 -18.14 -1.82 -35.71
N GLU A 238 -19.34 -2.07 -36.23
CA GLU A 238 -20.32 -1.01 -36.47
C GLU A 238 -20.81 -0.40 -35.14
N ALA A 239 -20.47 0.88 -34.91
CA ALA A 239 -20.84 1.61 -33.72
C ALA A 239 -22.31 2.04 -33.76
N ARG A 240 -23.05 1.78 -32.67
CA ARG A 240 -24.42 2.26 -32.46
C ARG A 240 -24.44 3.64 -31.81
N GLU A 241 -23.62 3.82 -30.78
CA GLU A 241 -23.51 5.05 -29.99
C GLU A 241 -22.04 5.31 -29.67
N VAL A 242 -21.62 6.57 -29.66
CA VAL A 242 -20.28 6.99 -29.27
C VAL A 242 -20.37 7.60 -27.88
N LEU A 243 -19.66 7.01 -26.92
CA LEU A 243 -19.67 7.44 -25.51
C LEU A 243 -18.59 8.48 -25.24
N ALA A 244 -17.40 8.33 -25.83
CA ALA A 244 -16.33 9.32 -25.76
C ALA A 244 -15.55 9.36 -27.07
N LYS A 245 -15.06 10.54 -27.45
CA LYS A 245 -14.20 10.72 -28.62
C LYS A 245 -13.27 11.91 -28.41
N GLU A 246 -12.01 11.63 -28.11
CA GLU A 246 -11.04 12.67 -27.74
C GLU A 246 -9.70 12.49 -28.46
N LYS A 247 -8.93 13.57 -28.53
CA LYS A 247 -7.58 13.58 -29.13
C LYS A 247 -6.51 13.38 -28.06
N ALA A 248 -5.48 12.61 -28.40
CA ALA A 248 -4.40 12.28 -27.50
C ALA A 248 -3.09 11.97 -28.25
N GLU A 249 -1.99 11.89 -27.51
CA GLU A 249 -0.75 11.25 -27.94
C GLU A 249 -0.80 9.76 -27.56
N LEU A 250 -0.18 8.89 -28.37
CA LEU A 250 -0.16 7.45 -28.16
C LEU A 250 1.25 6.95 -27.91
N HIS A 251 1.49 6.34 -26.76
CA HIS A 251 2.76 5.73 -26.38
C HIS A 251 2.56 4.23 -26.14
N LEU A 252 3.60 3.44 -26.41
CA LEU A 252 3.64 1.99 -26.15
C LEU A 252 4.74 1.68 -25.12
N PHE A 253 4.42 0.87 -24.12
CA PHE A 253 5.42 0.40 -23.16
C PHE A 253 6.39 -0.56 -23.84
N ASP A 254 7.68 -0.27 -23.74
CA ASP A 254 8.73 -1.15 -24.23
C ASP A 254 9.37 -1.93 -23.08
N PHE A 255 9.23 -3.25 -23.10
CA PHE A 255 9.69 -4.14 -22.03
C PHE A 255 11.21 -4.15 -21.83
N VAL A 256 11.98 -3.78 -22.87
CA VAL A 256 13.44 -3.76 -22.83
C VAL A 256 13.94 -2.52 -22.09
N SER A 257 13.43 -1.35 -22.47
CA SER A 257 13.77 -0.08 -21.83
C SER A 257 13.03 0.14 -20.50
N GLY A 258 11.89 -0.53 -20.27
CA GLY A 258 11.02 -0.28 -19.12
C GLY A 258 10.33 1.09 -19.18
N THR A 259 10.14 1.67 -20.37
CA THR A 259 9.59 3.02 -20.53
C THR A 259 8.52 3.09 -21.63
N PHE A 260 7.64 4.10 -21.55
CA PHE A 260 6.65 4.37 -22.60
C PHE A 260 7.28 5.18 -23.74
N VAL A 261 7.27 4.61 -24.94
CA VAL A 261 7.85 5.21 -26.15
C VAL A 261 6.73 5.74 -27.04
N LEU A 262 6.84 7.03 -27.42
CA LEU A 262 5.91 7.71 -28.33
C LEU A 262 5.80 6.97 -29.67
N GLN A 263 4.57 6.63 -30.06
CA GLN A 263 4.24 5.98 -31.34
C GLN A 263 3.60 6.96 -32.31
N ALA A 264 2.68 7.81 -31.83
CA ALA A 264 2.02 8.84 -32.62
C ALA A 264 1.66 10.06 -31.76
N ALA A 265 1.98 11.25 -32.25
CA ALA A 265 1.72 12.52 -31.55
C ALA A 265 0.26 13.00 -31.66
N ASN A 266 -0.53 12.44 -32.58
CA ASN A 266 -1.92 12.83 -32.77
C ASN A 266 -2.74 11.60 -33.16
N VAL A 267 -3.53 11.11 -32.21
CA VAL A 267 -4.51 10.04 -32.41
C VAL A 267 -5.88 10.50 -31.91
N THR A 268 -6.92 9.85 -32.43
CA THR A 268 -8.29 9.98 -31.91
C THR A 268 -8.67 8.68 -31.22
N ALA A 269 -8.91 8.74 -29.91
CA ALA A 269 -9.41 7.63 -29.12
C ALA A 269 -10.94 7.73 -29.05
N THR A 270 -11.64 6.67 -29.47
CA THR A 270 -13.11 6.62 -29.52
C THR A 270 -13.61 5.42 -28.74
N VAL A 271 -14.48 5.65 -27.76
CA VAL A 271 -15.23 4.63 -27.03
C VAL A 271 -16.64 4.57 -27.59
N SER A 272 -17.08 3.39 -28.00
CA SER A 272 -18.38 3.20 -28.65
C SER A 272 -19.10 1.93 -28.20
N GLU A 273 -20.44 1.95 -28.26
CA GLU A 273 -21.29 0.78 -28.09
C GLU A 273 -21.45 0.05 -29.44
N ILE A 274 -21.26 -1.27 -29.44
CA ILE A 274 -21.50 -2.13 -30.61
C ILE A 274 -22.87 -2.83 -30.50
N GLY A 275 -23.40 -2.97 -29.28
CA GLY A 275 -24.65 -3.66 -28.96
C GLY A 275 -24.42 -4.92 -28.12
N ASP A 276 -25.51 -5.52 -27.64
CA ASP A 276 -25.48 -6.72 -26.77
C ASP A 276 -24.53 -6.59 -25.56
N TRP A 277 -24.52 -5.39 -24.94
CA TRP A 277 -23.62 -5.03 -23.82
C TRP A 277 -22.13 -5.07 -24.16
N LYS A 278 -21.77 -4.99 -25.45
CA LYS A 278 -20.39 -4.91 -25.93
C LYS A 278 -20.04 -3.48 -26.30
N TYR A 279 -18.86 -3.09 -25.85
CA TYR A 279 -18.28 -1.77 -26.07
C TYR A 279 -16.87 -1.91 -26.63
N TRP A 280 -16.41 -0.87 -27.31
CA TRP A 280 -15.19 -0.88 -28.10
C TRP A 280 -14.37 0.38 -27.90
N LEU A 281 -13.07 0.20 -27.73
CA LEU A 281 -12.08 1.26 -27.77
C LEU A 281 -11.33 1.17 -29.09
N GLN A 282 -11.43 2.23 -29.90
CA GLN A 282 -10.72 2.39 -31.15
C GLN A 282 -9.74 3.56 -31.05
N ILE A 283 -8.49 3.36 -31.46
CA ILE A 283 -7.45 4.39 -31.55
C ILE A 283 -6.99 4.49 -32.99
N SER A 284 -7.29 5.62 -33.61
CA SER A 284 -6.98 5.89 -35.02
C SER A 284 -6.05 7.09 -35.16
N GLY A 285 -4.98 6.92 -35.93
CA GLY A 285 -4.10 8.02 -36.34
C GLY A 285 -4.53 8.58 -37.71
N GLU A 286 -3.73 9.51 -38.24
CA GLU A 286 -3.98 10.11 -39.56
C GLU A 286 -3.76 9.11 -40.71
N ASP A 287 -2.74 8.25 -40.58
CA ASP A 287 -2.31 7.33 -41.66
C ASP A 287 -2.76 5.88 -41.47
N LYS A 288 -3.09 5.46 -40.24
CA LYS A 288 -3.46 4.08 -39.91
C LYS A 288 -4.28 3.96 -38.63
N GLU A 289 -4.94 2.82 -38.48
CA GLU A 289 -5.52 2.38 -37.21
C GLU A 289 -4.43 1.75 -36.34
N TRP A 290 -4.31 2.23 -35.09
CA TRP A 290 -3.27 1.78 -34.17
C TRP A 290 -3.75 0.64 -33.29
N LEU A 291 -4.98 0.73 -32.77
CA LEU A 291 -5.53 -0.26 -31.87
C LEU A 291 -7.05 -0.28 -31.96
N GLY A 292 -7.62 -1.49 -31.92
CA GLY A 292 -9.04 -1.73 -31.72
C GLY A 292 -9.19 -2.87 -30.73
N GLN A 293 -9.96 -2.68 -29.66
CA GLN A 293 -10.25 -3.74 -28.70
C GLN A 293 -11.59 -3.58 -28.00
N ALA A 294 -12.09 -4.68 -27.44
CA ALA A 294 -13.27 -4.66 -26.59
C ALA A 294 -12.97 -3.97 -25.24
N VAL A 295 -13.93 -3.20 -24.74
CA VAL A 295 -13.86 -2.61 -23.40
C VAL A 295 -14.41 -3.65 -22.42
N VAL A 296 -13.49 -4.32 -21.73
CA VAL A 296 -13.75 -5.36 -20.72
C VAL A 296 -12.87 -5.12 -19.50
N ALA A 297 -13.17 -5.77 -18.37
CA ALA A 297 -12.43 -5.58 -17.12
C ALA A 297 -10.90 -5.74 -17.25
N ASP A 298 -10.43 -6.62 -18.15
CA ASP A 298 -9.01 -6.88 -18.34
C ASP A 298 -8.27 -5.68 -18.99
N ILE A 299 -8.96 -4.63 -19.45
CA ILE A 299 -8.33 -3.39 -19.95
C ILE A 299 -7.44 -2.71 -18.89
N ASN A 300 -7.69 -2.99 -17.60
CA ASN A 300 -6.97 -2.46 -16.44
C ASN A 300 -6.68 -0.95 -16.53
N PRO A 301 -7.71 -0.09 -16.48
CA PRO A 301 -7.58 1.33 -16.71
C PRO A 301 -6.90 2.02 -15.52
N VAL A 302 -5.85 2.81 -15.76
CA VAL A 302 -5.18 3.65 -14.77
C VAL A 302 -5.07 5.07 -15.31
N PHE A 303 -5.72 6.02 -14.63
CA PHE A 303 -5.65 7.44 -14.95
C PHE A 303 -4.70 8.14 -13.98
N ASN A 304 -3.93 9.08 -14.51
CA ASN A 304 -3.06 9.96 -13.74
C ASN A 304 -3.24 11.38 -14.26
N PHE A 305 -4.00 12.17 -13.50
CA PHE A 305 -4.35 13.56 -13.84
C PHE A 305 -3.18 14.54 -13.70
N GLU A 306 -2.17 14.21 -12.90
CA GLU A 306 -0.96 15.02 -12.82
C GLU A 306 -0.19 14.98 -14.15
N TYR A 307 -0.10 13.79 -14.73
CA TYR A 307 0.57 13.52 -15.99
C TYR A 307 -0.35 13.63 -17.22
N LEU A 308 -1.65 13.86 -16.99
CA LEU A 308 -2.71 13.89 -18.00
C LEU A 308 -2.71 12.62 -18.86
N SER A 309 -2.63 11.46 -18.22
CA SER A 309 -2.34 10.20 -18.90
C SER A 309 -3.24 9.06 -18.47
N PHE A 310 -3.65 8.27 -19.45
CA PHE A 310 -4.43 7.06 -19.30
C PHE A 310 -3.61 5.85 -19.77
N ILE A 311 -3.28 4.96 -18.84
CA ILE A 311 -2.54 3.73 -19.10
C ILE A 311 -3.52 2.55 -19.08
N PHE A 312 -3.39 1.66 -20.05
CA PHE A 312 -4.25 0.49 -20.17
C PHE A 312 -3.57 -0.65 -20.91
N ASN A 313 -4.12 -1.85 -20.77
CA ASN A 313 -3.63 -3.03 -21.45
C ASN A 313 -4.48 -3.36 -22.68
N ALA A 314 -3.78 -3.84 -23.72
CA ALA A 314 -4.37 -4.36 -24.93
C ALA A 314 -3.85 -5.76 -25.23
N TYR A 315 -4.72 -6.59 -25.81
CA TYR A 315 -4.45 -8.00 -26.03
C TYR A 315 -4.54 -8.33 -27.53
N SER A 316 -3.53 -9.01 -28.05
CA SER A 316 -3.54 -9.54 -29.41
C SER A 316 -4.19 -10.94 -29.47
N GLU A 317 -4.49 -11.40 -30.68
CA GLU A 317 -5.15 -12.71 -30.91
C GLU A 317 -4.35 -13.91 -30.39
N ASP A 318 -3.03 -13.77 -30.25
CA ASP A 318 -2.13 -14.78 -29.67
C ASP A 318 -2.10 -14.78 -28.13
N GLY A 319 -2.87 -13.88 -27.48
CA GLY A 319 -2.93 -13.72 -26.03
C GLY A 319 -1.82 -12.86 -25.43
N SER A 320 -0.94 -12.29 -26.24
CA SER A 320 0.11 -11.36 -25.77
C SER A 320 -0.52 -10.05 -25.29
N ALA A 321 0.00 -9.53 -24.18
CA ALA A 321 -0.48 -8.29 -23.56
C ALA A 321 0.51 -7.14 -23.81
N PHE A 322 -0.01 -5.96 -24.11
CA PHE A 322 0.75 -4.75 -24.37
C PHE A 322 0.17 -3.61 -23.54
N SER A 323 1.03 -2.84 -22.86
CA SER A 323 0.60 -1.65 -22.13
C SER A 323 0.74 -0.41 -23.01
N TRP A 324 -0.37 0.29 -23.21
CA TRP A 324 -0.46 1.54 -23.96
C TRP A 324 -0.72 2.70 -23.01
N LEU A 325 -0.28 3.89 -23.41
CA LEU A 325 -0.55 5.14 -22.72
C LEU A 325 -1.13 6.13 -23.72
N LEU A 326 -2.28 6.71 -23.38
CA LEU A 326 -2.85 7.89 -24.03
C LEU A 326 -2.56 9.12 -23.19
N ARG A 327 -1.98 10.15 -23.79
CA ARG A 327 -1.73 11.43 -23.11
C ARG A 327 -2.68 12.50 -23.66
N PHE A 328 -3.40 13.17 -22.78
CA PHE A 328 -4.36 14.21 -23.13
C PHE A 328 -3.76 15.62 -23.03
N LYS A 329 -4.45 16.58 -23.66
CA LYS A 329 -4.03 17.99 -23.66
C LYS A 329 -4.30 18.71 -22.34
N ASP A 330 -5.38 18.33 -21.66
CA ASP A 330 -5.89 18.95 -20.45
C ASP A 330 -6.79 17.97 -19.68
N GLN A 331 -6.98 18.27 -18.40
CA GLN A 331 -7.77 17.46 -17.47
C GLN A 331 -9.23 17.31 -17.90
N GLU A 332 -9.88 18.36 -18.41
CA GLU A 332 -11.28 18.31 -18.89
C GLU A 332 -11.46 17.28 -20.02
N THR A 333 -10.45 17.14 -20.87
CA THR A 333 -10.45 16.16 -21.96
C THR A 333 -10.25 14.74 -21.44
N GLU A 334 -9.36 14.56 -20.46
CA GLU A 334 -9.15 13.29 -19.78
C GLU A 334 -10.39 12.83 -19.02
N GLU A 335 -11.03 13.71 -18.24
CA GLU A 335 -12.25 13.43 -17.46
C GLU A 335 -13.40 12.98 -18.38
N ARG A 336 -13.65 13.69 -19.50
CA ARG A 336 -14.68 13.29 -20.47
C ARG A 336 -14.39 11.92 -21.10
N PHE A 337 -13.11 11.62 -21.34
CA PHE A 337 -12.72 10.30 -21.84
C PHE A 337 -12.90 9.21 -20.76
N GLN A 338 -12.50 9.50 -19.53
CA GLN A 338 -12.67 8.61 -18.37
C GLN A 338 -14.14 8.29 -18.14
N GLU A 339 -15.03 9.29 -18.11
CA GLU A 339 -16.48 9.10 -17.93
C GLU A 339 -17.05 8.15 -18.98
N GLY A 340 -16.73 8.36 -20.26
CA GLY A 340 -17.22 7.50 -21.33
C GLY A 340 -16.66 6.07 -21.27
N LEU A 341 -15.38 5.90 -20.90
CA LEU A 341 -14.76 4.58 -20.72
C LEU A 341 -15.34 3.85 -19.50
N MET A 342 -15.50 4.54 -18.38
CA MET A 342 -16.04 3.97 -17.14
C MET A 342 -17.51 3.62 -17.29
N GLN A 343 -18.29 4.46 -17.98
CA GLN A 343 -19.67 4.13 -18.34
C GLN A 343 -19.71 2.84 -19.17
N ALA A 344 -18.86 2.72 -20.20
CA ALA A 344 -18.79 1.52 -21.02
C ALA A 344 -18.47 0.26 -20.20
N LEU A 345 -17.46 0.33 -19.33
CA LEU A 345 -17.09 -0.78 -18.44
C LEU A 345 -18.22 -1.15 -17.48
N TRP A 346 -18.87 -0.16 -16.88
CA TRP A 346 -19.94 -0.40 -15.92
C TRP A 346 -21.17 -1.03 -16.60
N GLU A 347 -21.59 -0.50 -17.76
CA GLU A 347 -22.73 -1.05 -18.52
C GLU A 347 -22.43 -2.48 -19.02
N GLN A 348 -21.19 -2.77 -19.42
CA GLN A 348 -20.73 -4.10 -19.82
C GLN A 348 -20.79 -5.10 -18.66
N LEU A 349 -20.35 -4.70 -17.46
CA LEU A 349 -20.28 -5.59 -16.29
C LEU A 349 -21.64 -5.82 -15.64
N ASN A 350 -22.50 -4.80 -15.62
CA ASN A 350 -23.80 -4.87 -14.93
C ASN A 350 -24.96 -5.27 -15.86
N GLU A 351 -24.71 -5.36 -17.17
CA GLU A 351 -25.72 -5.62 -18.21
C GLU A 351 -26.95 -4.70 -18.05
N MET A 352 -26.70 -3.44 -17.69
CA MET A 352 -27.71 -2.45 -17.40
C MET A 352 -27.29 -1.11 -18.02
N LYS A 353 -28.25 -0.42 -18.64
CA LYS A 353 -27.99 0.91 -19.19
C LYS A 353 -27.80 1.91 -18.06
N TRP A 354 -26.77 2.74 -18.18
CA TRP A 354 -26.39 3.78 -17.23
C TRP A 354 -27.57 4.70 -16.92
N THR A 355 -28.34 5.07 -17.94
CA THR A 355 -29.55 5.92 -17.80
C THR A 355 -30.66 5.33 -16.92
N LYS A 356 -30.68 4.01 -16.69
CA LYS A 356 -31.65 3.35 -15.80
C LYS A 356 -31.22 3.36 -14.33
N VAL A 357 -29.96 3.67 -14.05
CA VAL A 357 -29.41 3.75 -12.70
C VAL A 357 -29.84 5.06 -12.06
N LYS A 358 -30.13 5.03 -10.75
CA LYS A 358 -30.46 6.26 -10.02
C LYS A 358 -29.29 7.24 -10.12
N GLU A 359 -29.60 8.51 -10.31
CA GLU A 359 -28.59 9.57 -10.42
C GLU A 359 -27.55 9.55 -9.29
N GLN A 360 -28.02 9.32 -8.06
CA GLN A 360 -27.17 9.24 -6.86
C GLN A 360 -26.20 8.04 -6.87
N GLU A 361 -26.60 6.93 -7.48
CA GLU A 361 -25.73 5.76 -7.63
C GLU A 361 -24.74 5.97 -8.77
N ARG A 362 -25.14 6.68 -9.84
CA ARG A 362 -24.24 7.07 -10.94
C ARG A 362 -23.14 8.02 -10.47
N GLU A 363 -23.51 9.06 -9.73
CA GLU A 363 -22.58 10.03 -9.15
C GLU A 363 -21.57 9.33 -8.23
N TYR A 364 -22.05 8.51 -7.30
CA TYR A 364 -21.17 7.73 -6.43
C TYR A 364 -20.21 6.79 -7.19
N VAL A 365 -20.67 6.15 -8.27
CA VAL A 365 -19.82 5.28 -9.09
C VAL A 365 -18.77 6.09 -9.84
N LEU A 366 -19.10 7.27 -10.40
CA LEU A 366 -18.15 8.15 -11.07
C LEU A 366 -17.13 8.73 -10.10
N ASP A 367 -17.58 9.23 -8.94
CA ASP A 367 -16.72 9.78 -7.90
C ASP A 367 -15.78 8.71 -7.36
N ALA A 368 -16.30 7.50 -7.13
CA ALA A 368 -15.45 6.37 -6.78
C ALA A 368 -14.39 6.15 -7.85
N PHE A 369 -14.71 6.18 -9.15
CA PHE A 369 -13.69 6.05 -10.20
C PHE A 369 -12.67 7.19 -10.27
N GLN A 370 -12.99 8.39 -9.80
CA GLN A 370 -12.07 9.53 -9.77
C GLN A 370 -11.07 9.44 -8.60
N ASP A 371 -11.52 9.07 -7.41
CA ASP A 371 -10.66 8.85 -6.22
C ASP A 371 -9.79 7.57 -6.33
N LEU A 372 -10.02 6.77 -7.37
CA LEU A 372 -9.20 5.61 -7.74
C LEU A 372 -7.95 5.96 -8.54
N THR A 373 -7.69 7.24 -8.77
CA THR A 373 -6.52 7.72 -9.53
C THR A 373 -5.33 7.96 -8.62
N MET A 374 -4.12 7.69 -9.12
CA MET A 374 -2.89 7.89 -8.34
C MET A 374 -2.66 9.39 -8.15
N GLU A 375 -3.04 9.93 -6.99
CA GLU A 375 -2.61 11.26 -6.55
C GLU A 375 -1.23 11.15 -5.90
N ASP A 376 -0.24 11.82 -6.49
CA ASP A 376 1.15 11.80 -6.06
C ASP A 376 1.30 12.69 -4.82
N ALA A 377 1.63 12.10 -3.67
CA ALA A 377 1.97 12.85 -2.46
C ALA A 377 3.50 12.86 -2.30
N GLU A 378 4.19 13.73 -3.06
CA GLU A 378 5.66 13.83 -3.13
C GLU A 378 6.34 13.95 -1.75
N GLU A 379 5.73 14.63 -0.77
CA GLU A 379 6.34 14.87 0.55
C GLU A 379 6.42 13.64 1.45
N ARG A 380 5.69 12.55 1.15
CA ARG A 380 5.64 11.35 2.02
C ARG A 380 6.47 10.18 1.53
N GLU A 381 7.11 10.24 0.35
CA GLU A 381 7.85 9.07 -0.17
C GLU A 381 9.19 8.86 0.55
N ALA A 382 9.93 9.92 0.86
CA ALA A 382 11.24 9.82 1.52
C ALA A 382 11.14 9.36 2.99
N GLU A 383 10.28 10.00 3.79
CA GLU A 383 10.17 9.73 5.24
C GLU A 383 9.82 8.28 5.56
N ALA A 384 8.96 7.62 4.78
CA ALA A 384 8.64 6.20 5.01
C ALA A 384 9.25 5.22 4.01
N GLU A 385 10.17 5.66 3.12
CA GLU A 385 11.22 4.75 2.63
C GLU A 385 12.29 4.62 3.72
N GLU A 386 12.63 5.73 4.40
CA GLU A 386 13.49 5.74 5.59
C GLU A 386 12.87 4.96 6.76
N GLU A 387 11.59 5.15 7.13
CA GLU A 387 10.95 4.30 8.16
C GLU A 387 10.84 2.82 7.76
N GLU A 388 10.86 2.46 6.47
CA GLU A 388 10.89 1.05 6.05
C GLU A 388 12.29 0.48 6.11
N GLU A 389 13.31 1.24 5.70
CA GLU A 389 14.71 0.85 5.91
C GLU A 389 15.00 0.77 7.41
N GLU A 390 14.46 1.65 8.25
CA GLU A 390 14.57 1.59 9.71
C GLU A 390 13.73 0.47 10.34
N GLU A 391 12.48 0.20 9.89
CA GLU A 391 11.71 -0.98 10.35
C GLU A 391 12.39 -2.30 9.92
N ASP A 392 13.03 -2.35 8.75
CA ASP A 392 13.81 -3.51 8.29
C ASP A 392 15.19 -3.61 9.01
N GLU A 393 15.84 -2.48 9.36
CA GLU A 393 17.13 -2.40 10.06
C GLU A 393 17.03 -2.55 11.59
N GLU A 394 15.99 -2.03 12.26
CA GLU A 394 15.75 -2.23 13.71
C GLU A 394 15.41 -3.70 14.04
N GLU A 395 14.96 -4.47 13.04
CA GLU A 395 14.64 -5.89 13.17
C GLU A 395 15.85 -6.85 12.97
N ASP A 396 17.08 -6.33 12.87
CA ASP A 396 18.34 -7.10 12.69
C ASP A 396 18.79 -7.95 13.91
N HIS A 397 17.90 -8.24 14.86
CA HIS A 397 18.19 -9.06 16.03
C HIS A 397 17.72 -10.53 15.96
N TYR A 398 17.47 -11.07 14.76
CA TYR A 398 17.31 -12.52 14.57
C TYR A 398 18.37 -13.09 13.62
N ASP A 399 19.39 -13.65 14.28
CA ASP A 399 20.60 -14.24 13.74
C ASP A 399 20.36 -15.13 12.51
N GLY A 400 21.05 -14.81 11.41
CA GLY A 400 21.19 -15.70 10.28
C GLY A 400 22.07 -16.88 10.66
N GLN A 401 21.50 -18.01 11.08
CA GLN A 401 22.28 -19.21 11.38
C GLN A 401 22.03 -20.39 10.44
N ARG A 402 22.93 -20.45 9.46
CA ARG A 402 23.77 -21.62 9.09
C ARG A 402 23.42 -22.93 9.81
N SER A 403 22.88 -23.90 9.06
CA SER A 403 22.68 -25.29 9.49
C SER A 403 23.99 -25.98 9.87
N GLU A 404 24.11 -26.46 11.11
CA GLU A 404 25.02 -27.55 11.49
C GLU A 404 24.23 -28.82 11.77
N HIS A 405 24.11 -29.70 10.77
CA HIS A 405 24.38 -31.14 10.95
C HIS A 405 24.36 -31.85 9.59
N TYR A 406 25.52 -32.41 9.23
CA TYR A 406 25.60 -33.46 8.23
C TYR A 406 25.08 -34.76 8.84
N ASP A 407 24.23 -35.47 8.10
CA ASP A 407 24.43 -36.90 7.94
C ASP A 407 24.50 -37.19 6.44
N SER A 408 25.69 -37.60 6.01
CA SER A 408 25.95 -38.12 4.68
C SER A 408 25.40 -39.54 4.62
N ASP A 409 24.47 -39.78 3.71
CA ASP A 409 24.38 -40.98 2.86
C ASP A 409 22.92 -41.19 2.45
N GLU A 410 22.47 -40.55 1.37
CA GLU A 410 21.53 -41.16 0.42
C GLU A 410 21.83 -40.63 -0.99
N GLU A 411 22.47 -41.49 -1.78
CA GLU A 411 22.67 -41.32 -3.21
C GLU A 411 21.31 -41.39 -3.95
N GLN A 412 21.13 -40.47 -4.90
CA GLN A 412 20.28 -40.58 -6.10
C GLN A 412 19.14 -41.62 -6.04
N ASP A 413 17.97 -41.19 -5.58
CA ASP A 413 16.71 -41.70 -6.12
C ASP A 413 15.83 -40.51 -6.52
N ASP A 414 15.49 -40.47 -7.80
CA ASP A 414 14.50 -39.57 -8.38
C ASP A 414 13.14 -39.83 -7.71
N VAL A 415 12.87 -39.13 -6.61
CA VAL A 415 11.57 -39.20 -5.93
C VAL A 415 10.53 -38.62 -6.88
N VAL A 416 9.63 -39.48 -7.36
CA VAL A 416 8.46 -39.10 -8.14
C VAL A 416 7.59 -38.17 -7.28
N THR A 417 7.68 -36.86 -7.51
CA THR A 417 6.97 -35.81 -6.73
C THR A 417 5.52 -35.57 -7.17
N ARG A 418 4.99 -36.36 -8.10
CA ARG A 418 3.62 -36.23 -8.60
C ARG A 418 2.83 -37.50 -8.37
N ASP A 419 1.83 -37.43 -7.48
CA ASP A 419 0.74 -38.40 -7.45
C ASP A 419 0.04 -38.37 -8.83
N ASP A 420 -0.10 -39.53 -9.47
CA ASP A 420 -0.75 -39.69 -10.79
C ASP A 420 -2.29 -39.58 -10.71
N ASP A 421 -2.82 -39.04 -9.60
CA ASP A 421 -4.25 -38.96 -9.29
C ASP A 421 -4.95 -37.73 -9.90
N GLY A 422 -4.17 -36.79 -10.44
CA GLY A 422 -4.65 -35.57 -11.08
C GLY A 422 -5.27 -34.52 -10.12
N ASN A 423 -5.22 -34.76 -8.81
CA ASN A 423 -5.71 -33.80 -7.83
C ASN A 423 -4.67 -32.71 -7.56
N VAL A 424 -5.13 -31.51 -7.23
CA VAL A 424 -4.27 -30.39 -6.81
C VAL A 424 -4.77 -29.81 -5.50
N ASN A 425 -3.89 -29.11 -4.78
CA ASN A 425 -4.26 -28.37 -3.58
C ASN A 425 -5.32 -27.31 -3.93
N SER A 426 -6.35 -27.16 -3.10
CA SER A 426 -7.53 -26.33 -3.42
C SER A 426 -8.00 -25.40 -2.30
N GLN A 427 -7.66 -25.69 -1.04
CA GLN A 427 -8.00 -24.85 0.12
C GLN A 427 -6.87 -24.90 1.14
N LEU A 428 -6.67 -23.80 1.85
CA LEU A 428 -5.74 -23.66 2.97
C LEU A 428 -6.49 -23.10 4.17
N ALA A 429 -6.42 -23.80 5.30
CA ALA A 429 -6.90 -23.31 6.59
C ALA A 429 -5.72 -23.24 7.57
N VAL A 430 -5.54 -22.08 8.21
CA VAL A 430 -4.47 -21.85 9.18
C VAL A 430 -5.09 -21.90 10.58
N GLY A 431 -4.53 -22.76 11.44
CA GLY A 431 -4.93 -22.89 12.84
C GLY A 431 -4.40 -21.75 13.69
N TYR A 432 -5.15 -21.44 14.73
CA TYR A 432 -4.88 -20.35 15.66
C TYR A 432 -4.18 -20.83 16.93
N LYS A 433 -4.50 -22.06 17.38
CA LYS A 433 -4.11 -22.57 18.70
C LYS A 433 -3.01 -23.61 18.65
N HIS A 434 -3.00 -24.46 17.62
CA HIS A 434 -2.14 -25.64 17.57
C HIS A 434 -0.96 -25.52 16.58
N ASP A 435 -0.65 -24.30 16.10
CA ASP A 435 0.44 -24.05 15.13
C ASP A 435 0.43 -25.05 13.96
N ARG A 436 -0.75 -25.23 13.36
CA ARG A 436 -0.98 -26.18 12.28
C ARG A 436 -1.70 -25.51 11.11
N SER A 437 -1.37 -25.95 9.91
CA SER A 437 -2.06 -25.61 8.68
C SER A 437 -2.62 -26.86 8.02
N PHE A 438 -3.79 -26.73 7.43
CA PHE A 438 -4.51 -27.82 6.77
C PHE A 438 -4.70 -27.47 5.30
N VAL A 439 -4.27 -28.35 4.41
CA VAL A 439 -4.39 -28.15 2.96
C VAL A 439 -5.27 -29.25 2.38
N VAL A 440 -6.32 -28.86 1.68
CA VAL A 440 -7.24 -29.79 1.01
C VAL A 440 -6.69 -30.11 -0.38
N ARG A 441 -6.60 -31.40 -0.71
CA ARG A 441 -6.21 -31.93 -2.03
C ARG A 441 -7.18 -33.02 -2.43
N GLY A 442 -8.14 -32.69 -3.29
CA GLY A 442 -9.24 -33.61 -3.64
C GLY A 442 -9.98 -34.11 -2.39
N SER A 443 -10.03 -35.42 -2.18
CA SER A 443 -10.63 -36.04 -0.97
C SER A 443 -9.63 -36.35 0.15
N LYS A 444 -8.48 -35.67 0.19
CA LYS A 444 -7.45 -35.81 1.23
C LYS A 444 -7.19 -34.45 1.88
N ILE A 445 -6.71 -34.44 3.13
CA ILE A 445 -6.32 -33.21 3.84
C ILE A 445 -4.93 -33.42 4.45
N GLY A 446 -3.94 -32.72 3.93
CA GLY A 446 -2.59 -32.66 4.49
C GLY A 446 -2.55 -31.74 5.72
N VAL A 447 -1.86 -32.18 6.77
CA VAL A 447 -1.68 -31.44 8.02
C VAL A 447 -0.21 -31.08 8.17
N PHE A 448 0.09 -29.79 8.27
CA PHE A 448 1.43 -29.23 8.35
C PHE A 448 1.60 -28.55 9.71
N LYS A 449 2.64 -28.90 10.45
CA LYS A 449 3.00 -28.27 11.72
C LYS A 449 3.95 -27.11 11.46
N HIS A 450 3.80 -26.01 12.20
CA HIS A 450 4.74 -24.91 12.16
C HIS A 450 5.87 -25.20 13.14
N THR A 451 7.12 -25.06 12.69
CA THR A 451 8.29 -25.24 13.53
C THR A 451 8.69 -23.91 14.18
N PRO A 452 9.45 -23.93 15.30
CA PRO A 452 9.99 -22.72 15.91
C PRO A 452 10.85 -21.88 14.96
N ASP A 453 11.50 -22.53 13.98
CA ASP A 453 12.38 -21.90 12.99
C ASP A 453 11.61 -21.30 11.80
N ASN A 454 10.29 -21.09 11.93
CA ASN A 454 9.41 -20.58 10.87
C ASN A 454 9.41 -21.44 9.58
N ASN A 455 9.55 -22.75 9.73
CA ASN A 455 9.35 -23.72 8.63
C ASN A 455 8.04 -24.48 8.81
N LEU A 456 7.62 -25.15 7.74
CA LEU A 456 6.53 -26.13 7.78
C LEU A 456 7.11 -27.53 7.80
N GLU A 457 6.49 -28.40 8.58
CA GLU A 457 6.78 -29.83 8.60
C GLU A 457 5.49 -30.60 8.31
N PHE A 458 5.52 -31.52 7.33
CA PHE A 458 4.39 -32.40 7.09
C PHE A 458 4.20 -33.33 8.29
N SER A 459 3.05 -33.24 8.95
CA SER A 459 2.77 -34.01 10.16
C SER A 459 1.99 -35.29 9.86
N THR A 460 0.89 -35.19 9.12
CA THR A 460 0.04 -36.34 8.79
C THR A 460 -0.92 -36.01 7.64
N ASN A 461 -1.58 -37.03 7.08
CA ASN A 461 -2.64 -36.88 6.11
C ASN A 461 -3.92 -37.53 6.61
N ILE A 462 -5.01 -36.77 6.59
CA ILE A 462 -6.36 -37.29 6.77
C ILE A 462 -6.83 -37.84 5.42
N SER A 463 -6.64 -39.15 5.26
CA SER A 463 -7.05 -39.89 4.08
C SER A 463 -8.57 -40.08 4.05
N LYS A 464 -9.19 -39.89 2.88
CA LYS A 464 -10.60 -40.21 2.59
C LYS A 464 -11.61 -39.35 3.36
N VAL A 465 -11.79 -38.12 2.88
CA VAL A 465 -12.93 -37.28 3.27
C VAL A 465 -14.21 -37.90 2.68
N GLU A 466 -14.89 -38.70 3.50
CA GLU A 466 -16.14 -39.38 3.15
C GLU A 466 -17.28 -38.97 4.07
N THR A 467 -18.49 -38.87 3.49
CA THR A 467 -19.70 -38.66 4.28
C THR A 467 -19.90 -39.81 5.27
N PRO A 468 -20.73 -39.65 6.33
CA PRO A 468 -21.06 -40.75 7.24
C PRO A 468 -21.68 -41.98 6.54
N ARG A 469 -22.12 -41.82 5.28
CA ARG A 469 -22.64 -42.89 4.41
C ARG A 469 -21.56 -43.53 3.51
N GLY A 470 -20.29 -43.16 3.66
CA GLY A 470 -19.15 -43.70 2.92
C GLY A 470 -18.97 -43.13 1.50
N LYS A 471 -19.58 -41.99 1.16
CA LYS A 471 -19.37 -41.33 -0.14
C LYS A 471 -18.21 -40.35 -0.03
N LEU A 472 -17.13 -40.58 -0.78
CA LEU A 472 -16.02 -39.64 -0.91
C LEU A 472 -16.47 -38.34 -1.58
N PHE A 473 -15.94 -37.20 -1.12
CA PHE A 473 -16.10 -35.91 -1.78
C PHE A 473 -14.87 -35.02 -1.58
N SER A 474 -14.72 -34.03 -2.46
CA SER A 474 -13.74 -32.96 -2.31
C SER A 474 -14.39 -31.76 -1.63
N PRO A 475 -13.96 -31.35 -0.43
CA PRO A 475 -14.51 -30.16 0.22
C PRO A 475 -14.34 -28.91 -0.64
N LYS A 476 -15.43 -28.19 -0.88
CA LYS A 476 -15.41 -26.92 -1.62
C LYS A 476 -14.90 -25.77 -0.76
N LYS A 477 -15.29 -25.77 0.51
CA LYS A 477 -14.89 -24.78 1.52
C LYS A 477 -14.69 -25.49 2.85
N VAL A 478 -13.68 -25.06 3.58
CA VAL A 478 -13.35 -25.57 4.92
C VAL A 478 -13.21 -24.42 5.91
N MET A 479 -13.52 -24.68 7.18
CA MET A 479 -13.32 -23.72 8.27
C MET A 479 -12.99 -24.49 9.55
N LEU A 480 -11.89 -24.11 10.22
CA LEU A 480 -11.59 -24.62 11.55
C LEU A 480 -12.63 -24.16 12.56
N HIS A 481 -12.88 -24.94 13.59
CA HIS A 481 -13.96 -24.69 14.52
C HIS A 481 -13.66 -25.28 15.90
N ALA A 482 -14.23 -24.66 16.93
CA ALA A 482 -14.07 -25.05 18.33
C ALA A 482 -12.58 -25.26 18.73
N GLU A 483 -11.77 -24.20 18.69
CA GLU A 483 -10.36 -24.23 19.11
C GLU A 483 -9.49 -25.19 18.29
N ASP A 484 -9.70 -25.22 16.97
CA ASP A 484 -9.04 -26.11 16.01
C ASP A 484 -9.20 -27.61 16.31
N THR A 485 -10.22 -28.00 17.08
CA THR A 485 -10.54 -29.42 17.35
C THR A 485 -11.41 -30.03 16.25
N ASN A 486 -12.20 -29.19 15.57
CA ASN A 486 -13.11 -29.60 14.52
C ASN A 486 -12.84 -28.82 13.23
N MET A 487 -13.21 -29.42 12.10
CA MET A 487 -13.25 -28.76 10.80
C MET A 487 -14.63 -28.93 10.18
N ILE A 488 -15.22 -27.83 9.76
CA ILE A 488 -16.50 -27.81 9.05
C ILE A 488 -16.20 -27.88 7.56
N LEU A 489 -16.84 -28.82 6.87
CA LEU A 489 -16.62 -29.13 5.46
C LEU A 489 -17.91 -28.93 4.68
N GLN A 490 -17.83 -28.23 3.55
CA GLN A 490 -18.94 -28.07 2.60
C GLN A 490 -18.74 -28.99 1.39
N ASN A 491 -19.78 -29.75 1.06
CA ASN A 491 -19.80 -30.58 -0.14
C ASN A 491 -20.50 -29.82 -1.30
N GLY A 492 -19.88 -29.79 -2.47
CA GLY A 492 -20.46 -29.15 -3.66
C GLY A 492 -21.71 -29.86 -4.19
N ASP A 493 -21.82 -31.17 -3.97
CA ASP A 493 -22.96 -32.00 -4.42
C ASP A 493 -24.19 -31.88 -3.50
N ASP A 494 -24.00 -31.44 -2.25
CA ASP A 494 -25.05 -31.31 -1.25
C ASP A 494 -24.96 -29.94 -0.56
N PRO A 495 -25.48 -28.88 -1.21
CA PRO A 495 -25.33 -27.51 -0.71
C PRO A 495 -26.19 -27.21 0.52
N ASN A 496 -27.07 -28.13 0.95
CA ASN A 496 -28.00 -27.94 2.05
C ASN A 496 -27.52 -28.57 3.36
N SER A 497 -26.36 -29.22 3.34
CA SER A 497 -25.77 -29.87 4.51
C SER A 497 -24.30 -29.48 4.67
N LEU A 498 -23.83 -29.49 5.91
CA LEU A 498 -22.42 -29.33 6.25
C LEU A 498 -21.95 -30.56 7.03
N TYR A 499 -20.66 -30.86 6.96
CA TYR A 499 -20.09 -32.04 7.61
C TYR A 499 -19.08 -31.59 8.65
N ARG A 500 -19.15 -32.18 9.85
CA ARG A 500 -18.17 -31.93 10.91
C ARG A 500 -17.15 -33.04 10.93
N MET A 501 -15.91 -32.69 10.67
CA MET A 501 -14.75 -33.55 10.88
C MET A 501 -14.13 -33.26 12.24
N ASP A 502 -13.86 -34.33 13.00
CA ASP A 502 -13.02 -34.27 14.19
C ASP A 502 -11.56 -34.40 13.75
N LEU A 503 -10.72 -33.42 14.12
CA LEU A 503 -9.33 -33.35 13.69
C LEU A 503 -8.39 -34.23 14.51
N GLU A 504 -8.80 -34.67 15.70
CA GLU A 504 -8.05 -35.63 16.50
C GLU A 504 -8.16 -37.04 15.89
N TYR A 505 -9.37 -37.43 15.49
CA TYR A 505 -9.61 -38.73 14.85
C TYR A 505 -9.40 -38.71 13.33
N GLY A 506 -9.43 -37.54 12.69
CA GLY A 506 -9.35 -37.38 11.24
C GLY A 506 -10.55 -37.99 10.50
N LYS A 507 -11.76 -37.86 11.05
CA LYS A 507 -12.98 -38.46 10.46
C LYS A 507 -14.18 -37.54 10.55
N ILE A 508 -15.07 -37.64 9.56
CA ILE A 508 -16.39 -37.00 9.64
C ILE A 508 -17.22 -37.72 10.70
N VAL A 509 -17.57 -37.02 11.77
CA VAL A 509 -18.31 -37.55 12.91
C VAL A 509 -19.77 -37.12 12.90
N ASP A 510 -20.13 -36.09 12.12
CA ASP A 510 -21.49 -35.55 12.09
C ASP A 510 -21.87 -34.98 10.72
N GLU A 511 -23.16 -35.05 10.39
CA GLU A 511 -23.80 -34.47 9.20
C GLU A 511 -24.88 -33.50 9.66
N TRP A 512 -24.68 -32.22 9.36
CA TRP A 512 -25.56 -31.13 9.75
C TRP A 512 -26.45 -30.73 8.58
N LYS A 513 -27.70 -31.19 8.60
CA LYS A 513 -28.73 -30.68 7.70
C LYS A 513 -29.07 -29.23 8.10
N VAL A 514 -28.70 -28.27 7.27
CA VAL A 514 -28.88 -26.85 7.60
C VAL A 514 -30.33 -26.43 7.37
N HIS A 515 -30.85 -26.67 6.17
CA HIS A 515 -32.23 -26.39 5.81
C HIS A 515 -32.64 -27.17 4.55
N ASP A 516 -33.94 -27.38 4.31
CA ASP A 516 -34.43 -28.13 3.14
C ASP A 516 -34.42 -27.30 1.85
N ASP A 517 -34.87 -26.04 1.91
CA ASP A 517 -34.96 -25.16 0.73
C ASP A 517 -33.85 -24.10 0.60
N ILE A 518 -33.09 -23.83 1.67
CA ILE A 518 -32.12 -22.73 1.72
C ILE A 518 -30.72 -23.36 1.68
N PRO A 519 -29.99 -23.26 0.56
CA PRO A 519 -28.63 -23.78 0.48
C PRO A 519 -27.66 -22.90 1.26
N VAL A 520 -26.56 -23.50 1.72
CA VAL A 520 -25.37 -22.80 2.19
C VAL A 520 -24.51 -22.52 0.96
N THR A 521 -24.50 -21.27 0.49
CA THR A 521 -23.55 -20.84 -0.56
C THR A 521 -22.16 -20.69 0.04
N THR A 522 -22.07 -20.04 1.19
CA THR A 522 -20.83 -19.76 1.92
C THR A 522 -21.13 -19.62 3.41
N PHE A 523 -20.11 -19.76 4.25
CA PHE A 523 -20.22 -19.63 5.70
C PHE A 523 -18.96 -18.98 6.28
N ALA A 524 -19.09 -18.37 7.45
CA ALA A 524 -18.02 -17.68 8.18
C ALA A 524 -18.20 -17.90 9.68
N PRO A 525 -17.15 -17.70 10.49
CA PRO A 525 -17.29 -17.70 11.95
C PRO A 525 -18.25 -16.60 12.41
N GLU A 526 -18.74 -16.68 13.66
CA GLU A 526 -19.62 -15.65 14.22
C GLU A 526 -18.90 -14.31 14.45
N SER A 527 -17.61 -14.37 14.77
CA SER A 527 -16.67 -13.25 14.84
C SER A 527 -15.30 -13.67 14.31
N LYS A 528 -14.43 -12.71 13.95
CA LYS A 528 -13.12 -12.95 13.30
C LYS A 528 -12.27 -13.97 14.05
N PHE A 529 -12.29 -13.96 15.38
CA PHE A 529 -11.51 -14.86 16.25
C PHE A 529 -12.33 -15.95 16.92
N SER A 530 -13.59 -16.19 16.52
CA SER A 530 -14.44 -17.24 17.14
C SER A 530 -13.80 -18.63 17.11
N GLN A 531 -12.94 -18.90 16.12
CA GLN A 531 -12.22 -20.17 15.99
C GLN A 531 -11.25 -20.43 17.15
N MET A 532 -10.81 -19.38 17.86
CA MET A 532 -9.99 -19.48 19.07
C MET A 532 -10.78 -19.87 20.32
N THR A 533 -12.10 -19.97 20.20
CA THR A 533 -13.01 -20.27 21.32
C THR A 533 -13.80 -21.53 21.05
N SER A 534 -14.46 -22.06 22.07
CA SER A 534 -15.41 -23.18 21.93
C SER A 534 -16.77 -22.78 21.32
N ALA A 535 -16.87 -21.59 20.69
CA ALA A 535 -18.10 -21.11 20.06
C ALA A 535 -18.61 -22.14 19.04
N GLN A 536 -19.89 -22.50 19.18
CA GLN A 536 -20.58 -23.46 18.33
C GLN A 536 -21.36 -22.81 17.17
N PRO A 537 -22.07 -21.69 17.36
CA PRO A 537 -22.80 -21.09 16.26
C PRO A 537 -21.83 -20.39 15.29
N PHE A 538 -22.25 -20.32 14.04
CA PHE A 538 -21.54 -19.61 12.97
C PHE A 538 -22.56 -19.08 11.96
N ILE A 539 -22.08 -18.33 10.96
CA ILE A 539 -22.95 -17.62 10.01
C ILE A 539 -23.01 -18.39 8.71
N GLY A 540 -24.22 -18.60 8.20
CA GLY A 540 -24.50 -19.10 6.87
C GLY A 540 -25.05 -18.01 5.95
N ALA A 541 -24.66 -18.06 4.68
CA ALA A 541 -25.21 -17.21 3.64
C ALA A 541 -25.64 -18.07 2.44
N SER A 542 -26.85 -17.83 1.94
CA SER A 542 -27.35 -18.34 0.67
C SER A 542 -27.34 -17.23 -0.40
N LYS A 543 -27.80 -17.49 -1.62
CA LYS A 543 -27.91 -16.47 -2.67
C LYS A 543 -28.74 -15.24 -2.28
N ASN A 544 -29.67 -15.35 -1.34
CA ASN A 544 -30.53 -14.24 -0.93
C ASN A 544 -30.88 -14.23 0.56
N ALA A 545 -30.22 -15.04 1.39
CA ALA A 545 -30.47 -15.10 2.82
C ALA A 545 -29.19 -15.11 3.63
N LEU A 546 -29.26 -14.53 4.83
CA LEU A 546 -28.23 -14.60 5.88
C LEU A 546 -28.88 -15.16 7.13
N TYR A 547 -28.21 -16.10 7.79
CA TYR A 547 -28.78 -16.82 8.93
C TYR A 547 -27.69 -17.36 9.84
N ARG A 548 -28.06 -17.64 11.08
CA ARG A 548 -27.20 -18.34 12.03
C ARG A 548 -27.37 -19.85 11.83
N ILE A 549 -26.28 -20.58 11.87
CA ILE A 549 -26.25 -22.04 11.94
C ILE A 549 -25.77 -22.41 13.34
N ASP A 550 -26.58 -23.17 14.08
CA ASP A 550 -26.20 -23.69 15.39
C ASP A 550 -26.31 -25.23 15.38
N PRO A 551 -25.18 -25.96 15.44
CA PRO A 551 -25.16 -27.41 15.47
C PRO A 551 -25.99 -28.04 16.60
N ARG A 552 -26.22 -27.30 17.69
CA ARG A 552 -26.92 -27.78 18.90
C ARG A 552 -28.43 -27.77 18.75
N VAL A 553 -28.97 -27.11 17.72
CA VAL A 553 -30.41 -27.10 17.44
C VAL A 553 -30.82 -28.47 16.90
N ASP A 554 -31.93 -29.01 17.40
CA ASP A 554 -32.48 -30.29 16.93
C ASP A 554 -33.09 -30.15 15.53
N GLY A 555 -32.86 -31.14 14.67
CA GLY A 555 -33.34 -31.11 13.28
C GLY A 555 -32.52 -30.16 12.40
N ASN A 556 -33.20 -29.22 11.73
CA ASN A 556 -32.57 -28.23 10.86
C ASN A 556 -31.71 -27.26 11.68
N LYS A 557 -30.44 -27.12 11.31
CA LYS A 557 -29.46 -26.33 12.08
C LYS A 557 -29.58 -24.82 11.87
N LEU A 558 -30.39 -24.38 10.92
CA LEU A 558 -30.69 -22.97 10.69
C LEU A 558 -31.56 -22.41 11.83
N VAL A 559 -31.14 -21.28 12.41
CA VAL A 559 -31.89 -20.58 13.46
C VAL A 559 -32.85 -19.56 12.84
N ASP A 560 -34.14 -19.87 12.85
CA ASP A 560 -35.18 -19.07 12.18
C ASP A 560 -35.27 -17.61 12.67
N THR A 561 -35.01 -17.35 13.96
CA THR A 561 -35.07 -15.98 14.51
C THR A 561 -33.99 -15.06 13.95
N ASP A 562 -32.89 -15.63 13.47
CA ASP A 562 -31.76 -14.91 12.91
C ASP A 562 -31.74 -14.95 11.37
N LEU A 563 -32.77 -15.54 10.75
CA LEU A 563 -32.92 -15.61 9.31
C LEU A 563 -33.36 -14.26 8.75
N LYS A 564 -32.50 -13.68 7.92
CA LYS A 564 -32.83 -12.56 7.05
C LYS A 564 -32.83 -13.02 5.60
N GLN A 565 -34.03 -13.20 5.02
CA GLN A 565 -34.19 -13.47 3.59
C GLN A 565 -34.66 -12.22 2.83
N TYR A 566 -34.05 -11.98 1.67
CA TYR A 566 -34.40 -10.89 0.77
C TYR A 566 -35.27 -11.38 -0.39
N ALA A 567 -36.27 -10.58 -0.76
CA ALA A 567 -37.11 -10.83 -1.94
C ALA A 567 -36.31 -10.72 -3.25
N SER A 568 -35.32 -9.83 -3.28
CA SER A 568 -34.42 -9.66 -4.42
C SER A 568 -33.37 -10.76 -4.48
N LYS A 569 -33.04 -11.21 -5.69
CA LYS A 569 -31.89 -12.08 -5.95
C LYS A 569 -30.60 -11.26 -5.84
N ASN A 570 -30.09 -11.15 -4.62
CA ASN A 570 -28.87 -10.39 -4.35
C ASN A 570 -27.62 -11.16 -4.79
N GLU A 571 -27.67 -12.48 -4.83
CA GLU A 571 -26.56 -13.38 -5.20
C GLU A 571 -25.34 -13.24 -4.28
N PHE A 572 -25.56 -13.33 -2.97
CA PHE A 572 -24.46 -13.32 -2.00
C PHE A 572 -23.43 -14.43 -2.29
N SER A 573 -22.17 -14.05 -2.30
CA SER A 573 -21.02 -14.88 -2.72
C SER A 573 -20.01 -15.06 -1.60
N SER A 574 -19.75 -14.02 -0.82
CA SER A 574 -18.75 -14.01 0.24
C SER A 574 -19.26 -13.33 1.50
N VAL A 575 -18.74 -13.75 2.65
CA VAL A 575 -19.11 -13.24 3.98
C VAL A 575 -17.87 -13.22 4.87
N ALA A 576 -17.73 -12.17 5.65
CA ALA A 576 -16.65 -11.97 6.60
C ALA A 576 -17.18 -11.26 7.86
N THR A 577 -16.49 -11.44 8.98
CA THR A 577 -16.89 -10.90 10.29
C THR A 577 -15.78 -10.16 10.98
N THR A 578 -16.13 -9.13 11.75
CA THR A 578 -15.20 -8.42 12.65
C THR A 578 -15.02 -9.17 13.97
N GLU A 579 -14.09 -8.73 14.81
CA GLU A 579 -13.94 -9.23 16.18
C GLU A 579 -15.21 -9.04 17.01
N LYS A 580 -15.93 -7.93 16.82
CA LYS A 580 -17.21 -7.64 17.50
C LYS A 580 -18.40 -8.44 16.94
N GLY A 581 -18.20 -9.24 15.88
CA GLY A 581 -19.27 -10.00 15.23
C GLY A 581 -20.14 -9.19 14.27
N TYR A 582 -19.67 -8.03 13.80
CA TYR A 582 -20.30 -7.34 12.67
C TYR A 582 -20.05 -8.10 11.39
N ILE A 583 -20.97 -8.00 10.42
CA ILE A 583 -21.01 -8.89 9.26
C ILE A 583 -20.93 -8.06 8.00
N ALA A 584 -19.95 -8.37 7.14
CA ALA A 584 -19.87 -7.87 5.78
C ALA A 584 -20.26 -9.00 4.82
N VAL A 585 -21.11 -8.69 3.84
CA VAL A 585 -21.57 -9.64 2.84
C VAL A 585 -21.43 -9.01 1.46
N ALA A 586 -20.76 -9.72 0.56
CA ALA A 586 -20.60 -9.32 -0.82
C ALA A 586 -21.42 -10.20 -1.75
N SER A 587 -21.76 -9.67 -2.92
CA SER A 587 -22.47 -10.41 -3.96
C SER A 587 -21.63 -10.66 -5.21
N ASN A 588 -22.06 -11.62 -6.02
CA ASN A 588 -21.56 -11.81 -7.38
C ASN A 588 -21.88 -10.63 -8.32
N LYS A 589 -22.74 -9.70 -7.88
CA LYS A 589 -23.02 -8.45 -8.60
C LYS A 589 -22.04 -7.33 -8.24
N GLY A 590 -21.17 -7.54 -7.26
CA GLY A 590 -20.17 -6.55 -6.84
C GLY A 590 -20.65 -5.58 -5.75
N ASP A 591 -21.87 -5.74 -5.20
CA ASP A 591 -22.35 -4.91 -4.09
C ASP A 591 -21.96 -5.46 -2.72
N ILE A 592 -21.72 -4.58 -1.75
CA ILE A 592 -21.34 -4.94 -0.38
C ILE A 592 -22.37 -4.42 0.61
N ARG A 593 -22.71 -5.24 1.61
CA ARG A 593 -23.65 -4.92 2.67
C ARG A 593 -23.03 -5.15 4.03
N MET A 594 -23.22 -4.17 4.93
CA MET A 594 -22.68 -4.20 6.29
C MET A 594 -23.82 -4.27 7.31
N PHE A 595 -23.67 -5.13 8.30
CA PHE A 595 -24.66 -5.40 9.34
C PHE A 595 -24.02 -5.35 10.73
N ASP A 596 -24.74 -4.82 11.71
CA ASP A 596 -24.35 -4.91 13.13
C ASP A 596 -24.71 -6.27 13.75
N ARG A 597 -25.67 -7.00 13.17
CA ARG A 597 -26.11 -8.34 13.59
C ARG A 597 -26.95 -9.03 12.51
N LEU A 598 -27.21 -10.32 12.69
CA LEU A 598 -28.15 -11.09 11.87
C LEU A 598 -29.62 -10.71 12.09
N GLY A 599 -30.51 -11.16 11.20
CA GLY A 599 -31.96 -10.95 11.29
C GLY A 599 -32.45 -9.55 10.90
N ILE A 600 -31.57 -8.59 10.60
CA ILE A 600 -31.95 -7.21 10.27
C ILE A 600 -31.62 -6.81 8.83
N ASN A 601 -32.08 -5.63 8.40
CA ASN A 601 -31.60 -5.03 7.16
C ASN A 601 -30.17 -4.48 7.34
N ALA A 602 -29.38 -4.48 6.27
CA ALA A 602 -28.05 -3.87 6.26
C ALA A 602 -28.12 -2.39 6.67
N LYS A 603 -27.15 -1.94 7.46
CA LYS A 603 -27.00 -0.51 7.79
C LYS A 603 -26.46 0.25 6.60
N THR A 604 -25.43 -0.30 5.97
CA THR A 604 -24.76 0.29 4.83
C THR A 604 -24.86 -0.65 3.63
N HIS A 605 -25.15 -0.07 2.47
CA HIS A 605 -25.12 -0.72 1.17
C HIS A 605 -24.23 0.09 0.24
N ILE A 606 -23.14 -0.54 -0.18
CA ILE A 606 -22.18 -0.02 -1.15
C ILE A 606 -22.57 -0.62 -2.51
N PRO A 607 -22.97 0.20 -3.50
CA PRO A 607 -23.30 -0.26 -4.85
C PRO A 607 -22.14 -0.98 -5.53
N ALA A 608 -22.46 -1.71 -6.59
CA ALA A 608 -21.47 -2.37 -7.42
C ALA A 608 -20.60 -1.36 -8.16
N LEU A 609 -19.28 -1.42 -7.90
CA LEU A 609 -18.28 -0.55 -8.51
C LEU A 609 -17.52 -1.19 -9.67
N GLY A 610 -17.83 -2.44 -10.02
CA GLY A 610 -17.19 -3.10 -11.15
C GLY A 610 -17.38 -4.61 -11.12
N GLU A 611 -16.28 -5.35 -11.05
CA GLU A 611 -16.27 -6.80 -11.16
C GLU A 611 -16.97 -7.53 -10.00
N PRO A 612 -17.40 -8.80 -10.22
CA PRO A 612 -17.88 -9.67 -9.16
C PRO A 612 -16.86 -9.82 -8.03
N ILE A 613 -17.34 -9.74 -6.79
CA ILE A 613 -16.50 -9.96 -5.61
C ILE A 613 -16.42 -11.47 -5.34
N ILE A 614 -15.21 -12.01 -5.47
CA ILE A 614 -14.88 -13.43 -5.30
C ILE A 614 -14.37 -13.76 -3.89
N GLY A 615 -13.91 -12.74 -3.14
CA GLY A 615 -13.36 -12.88 -1.79
C GLY A 615 -13.69 -11.67 -0.94
N LEU A 616 -13.83 -11.87 0.38
CA LEU A 616 -14.09 -10.79 1.33
C LEU A 616 -13.32 -11.06 2.62
N ASP A 617 -12.68 -10.04 3.17
CA ASP A 617 -12.08 -10.05 4.50
C ASP A 617 -12.31 -8.68 5.17
N VAL A 618 -12.22 -8.60 6.49
CA VAL A 618 -12.48 -7.38 7.26
C VAL A 618 -11.46 -7.30 8.39
N SER A 619 -10.89 -6.13 8.67
CA SER A 619 -10.00 -5.94 9.84
C SER A 619 -10.72 -6.29 11.15
N ALA A 620 -9.96 -6.64 12.18
CA ALA A 620 -10.47 -7.04 13.49
C ALA A 620 -11.41 -5.98 14.08
N ASP A 621 -10.99 -4.72 14.05
CA ASP A 621 -11.76 -3.56 14.52
C ASP A 621 -12.97 -3.21 13.62
N GLY A 622 -13.01 -3.74 12.39
CA GLY A 622 -14.02 -3.45 11.39
C GLY A 622 -13.79 -2.17 10.59
N ARG A 623 -12.69 -1.45 10.79
CA ARG A 623 -12.39 -0.22 10.03
C ARG A 623 -12.21 -0.50 8.54
N TRP A 624 -11.50 -1.56 8.17
CA TRP A 624 -11.20 -1.86 6.78
C TRP A 624 -11.99 -3.06 6.27
N VAL A 625 -12.70 -2.88 5.15
CA VAL A 625 -13.34 -3.99 4.42
C VAL A 625 -12.57 -4.19 3.12
N LEU A 626 -12.04 -5.40 2.93
CA LEU A 626 -11.26 -5.80 1.77
C LEU A 626 -12.10 -6.73 0.89
N ALA A 627 -12.43 -6.28 -0.31
CA ALA A 627 -13.12 -7.07 -1.32
C ALA A 627 -12.18 -7.44 -2.46
N THR A 628 -12.12 -8.72 -2.79
CA THR A 628 -11.29 -9.25 -3.88
C THR A 628 -12.13 -9.41 -5.14
N CYS A 629 -11.70 -8.80 -6.24
CA CYS A 629 -12.21 -9.03 -7.59
C CYS A 629 -11.18 -9.82 -8.42
N ARG A 630 -11.51 -10.21 -9.66
CA ARG A 630 -10.57 -10.95 -10.52
C ARG A 630 -9.31 -10.13 -10.82
N THR A 631 -9.45 -8.85 -11.17
CA THR A 631 -8.31 -8.03 -11.67
C THR A 631 -7.82 -6.95 -10.71
N TYR A 632 -8.47 -6.76 -9.55
CA TYR A 632 -8.09 -5.78 -8.52
C TYR A 632 -8.72 -6.12 -7.16
N LEU A 633 -8.26 -5.44 -6.11
CA LEU A 633 -8.88 -5.44 -4.78
C LEU A 633 -9.55 -4.07 -4.53
N LEU A 634 -10.57 -4.04 -3.69
CA LEU A 634 -11.19 -2.83 -3.17
C LEU A 634 -11.00 -2.78 -1.65
N LEU A 635 -10.34 -1.73 -1.16
CA LEU A 635 -10.16 -1.45 0.25
C LEU A 635 -11.09 -0.30 0.66
N ILE A 636 -12.00 -0.57 1.59
CA ILE A 636 -13.07 0.35 1.99
C ILE A 636 -12.84 0.78 3.43
N ASP A 637 -12.73 2.09 3.65
CA ASP A 637 -12.74 2.69 4.99
C ASP A 637 -14.19 2.74 5.50
N SER A 638 -14.52 1.90 6.46
CA SER A 638 -15.86 1.83 7.04
C SER A 638 -16.09 2.87 8.14
N LEU A 639 -15.07 3.65 8.52
CA LEU A 639 -15.18 4.68 9.55
C LEU A 639 -15.82 5.97 8.99
N GLN A 640 -16.85 6.47 9.67
CA GLN A 640 -17.42 7.79 9.38
C GLN A 640 -16.52 8.88 9.98
N LYS A 641 -15.90 9.69 9.11
CA LYS A 641 -14.95 10.76 9.50
C LYS A 641 -15.63 12.08 9.85
N GLU A 642 -16.86 12.28 9.38
CA GLU A 642 -17.56 13.55 9.52
C GLU A 642 -19.06 13.33 9.76
N GLY A 643 -19.73 14.39 10.22
CA GLY A 643 -21.18 14.44 10.37
C GLY A 643 -21.70 13.81 11.66
N LYS A 644 -23.02 13.59 11.72
CA LYS A 644 -23.71 13.18 12.97
C LYS A 644 -23.22 11.85 13.56
N ASN A 645 -22.67 10.97 12.74
CA ASN A 645 -22.21 9.64 13.13
C ASN A 645 -20.68 9.54 13.11
N GLU A 646 -19.96 10.66 13.19
CA GLU A 646 -18.50 10.68 13.30
C GLU A 646 -17.99 9.68 14.36
N GLY A 647 -16.96 8.92 14.00
CA GLY A 647 -16.39 7.85 14.83
C GLY A 647 -17.19 6.54 14.84
N LYS A 648 -18.31 6.44 14.12
CA LYS A 648 -19.09 5.19 13.99
C LYS A 648 -18.76 4.46 12.70
N LEU A 649 -18.74 3.12 12.79
CA LEU A 649 -18.51 2.27 11.63
C LEU A 649 -19.78 2.16 10.77
N GLY A 650 -19.58 1.92 9.47
CA GLY A 650 -20.63 1.63 8.49
C GLY A 650 -21.48 0.40 8.83
N PHE A 651 -20.94 -0.48 9.69
CA PHE A 651 -21.66 -1.61 10.28
C PHE A 651 -22.72 -1.20 11.30
N GLU A 652 -22.48 -0.12 12.05
CA GLU A 652 -23.36 0.33 13.14
C GLU A 652 -24.39 1.37 12.67
N ARG A 653 -23.95 2.26 11.78
CA ARG A 653 -24.73 3.39 11.27
C ARG A 653 -24.51 3.53 9.77
N SER A 654 -25.59 3.78 9.04
CA SER A 654 -25.53 4.08 7.62
C SER A 654 -24.72 5.36 7.37
N PHE A 655 -23.86 5.35 6.36
CA PHE A 655 -23.28 6.58 5.84
C PHE A 655 -24.37 7.53 5.35
N ALA A 656 -24.11 8.84 5.50
CA ALA A 656 -24.91 9.85 4.82
C ALA A 656 -24.77 9.71 3.31
N LYS A 657 -25.75 10.25 2.57
CA LYS A 657 -25.80 10.13 1.11
C LYS A 657 -24.51 10.64 0.47
N ASP A 658 -24.03 11.79 0.91
CA ASP A 658 -22.90 12.52 0.33
C ASP A 658 -21.58 12.21 1.08
N SER A 659 -21.58 11.18 1.94
CA SER A 659 -20.42 10.79 2.75
C SER A 659 -20.19 9.27 2.70
N LYS A 660 -20.72 8.59 1.68
CA LYS A 660 -20.43 7.17 1.46
C LYS A 660 -18.91 7.00 1.23
N PRO A 661 -18.31 5.94 1.77
CA PRO A 661 -16.88 5.75 1.66
C PRO A 661 -16.51 5.47 0.20
N GLN A 662 -15.47 6.10 -0.30
CA GLN A 662 -14.90 5.81 -1.62
C GLN A 662 -13.89 4.67 -1.48
N PRO A 663 -14.11 3.52 -2.14
CA PRO A 663 -13.19 2.40 -2.05
C PRO A 663 -11.89 2.68 -2.80
N ARG A 664 -10.75 2.29 -2.22
CA ARG A 664 -9.43 2.34 -2.86
C ARG A 664 -9.18 1.07 -3.68
N ARG A 665 -8.84 1.21 -4.95
CA ARG A 665 -8.59 0.11 -5.90
C ARG A 665 -7.13 -0.26 -5.85
N LEU A 666 -6.85 -1.44 -5.36
CA LEU A 666 -5.50 -2.00 -5.34
C LEU A 666 -5.37 -2.89 -6.58
N GLY A 667 -4.87 -2.30 -7.66
CA GLY A 667 -4.53 -3.01 -8.89
C GLY A 667 -3.01 -3.10 -9.06
N LEU A 668 -2.54 -4.09 -9.82
CA LEU A 668 -1.18 -4.08 -10.32
C LEU A 668 -1.07 -3.02 -11.42
N GLN A 669 0.10 -2.38 -11.53
CA GLN A 669 0.37 -1.48 -12.63
C GLN A 669 0.19 -2.20 -13.98
N PRO A 670 -0.39 -1.53 -15.00
CA PRO A 670 -0.62 -2.14 -16.31
C PRO A 670 0.64 -2.77 -16.91
N ALA A 671 1.81 -2.12 -16.75
CA ALA A 671 3.10 -2.65 -17.18
C ALA A 671 3.45 -3.99 -16.52
N HIS A 672 3.24 -4.12 -15.20
CA HIS A 672 3.43 -5.39 -14.50
C HIS A 672 2.43 -6.44 -14.95
N VAL A 673 1.15 -6.10 -15.13
CA VAL A 673 0.13 -7.02 -15.66
C VAL A 673 0.52 -7.54 -17.04
N ALA A 674 0.98 -6.67 -17.93
CA ALA A 674 1.42 -7.06 -19.27
C ALA A 674 2.65 -7.99 -19.20
N GLN A 675 3.62 -7.70 -18.33
CA GLN A 675 4.77 -8.58 -18.11
C GLN A 675 4.33 -9.94 -17.52
N PHE A 676 3.45 -9.96 -16.53
CA PHE A 676 2.94 -11.19 -15.92
C PHE A 676 2.27 -12.08 -16.97
N GLN A 677 1.42 -11.50 -17.83
CA GLN A 677 0.76 -12.23 -18.89
C GLN A 677 1.71 -12.61 -20.03
N HIS A 678 2.74 -11.80 -20.32
CA HIS A 678 3.79 -12.18 -21.25
C HIS A 678 4.54 -13.43 -20.80
N GLU A 679 4.86 -13.50 -19.50
CA GLU A 679 5.59 -14.61 -18.87
C GLU A 679 4.73 -15.88 -18.69
N THR A 680 3.47 -15.72 -18.27
CA THR A 680 2.59 -16.84 -17.90
C THR A 680 1.66 -17.27 -19.01
N LYS A 681 1.46 -16.43 -20.03
CA LYS A 681 0.43 -16.57 -21.08
C LYS A 681 -1.00 -16.67 -20.53
N LYS A 682 -1.23 -16.22 -19.30
CA LYS A 682 -2.54 -16.21 -18.64
C LYS A 682 -2.89 -14.79 -18.18
N PRO A 683 -4.16 -14.40 -18.24
CA PRO A 683 -4.61 -13.15 -17.64
C PRO A 683 -4.49 -13.19 -16.12
N ILE A 684 -4.45 -12.02 -15.49
CA ILE A 684 -4.47 -11.93 -14.03
C ILE A 684 -5.80 -12.43 -13.46
N SER A 685 -5.71 -13.17 -12.37
CA SER A 685 -6.87 -13.65 -11.62
C SER A 685 -6.48 -13.82 -10.17
N PHE A 686 -6.88 -12.87 -9.32
CA PHE A 686 -6.54 -12.91 -7.91
C PHE A 686 -7.20 -14.07 -7.16
N THR A 687 -6.46 -14.67 -6.23
CA THR A 687 -7.00 -15.51 -5.16
C THR A 687 -7.68 -14.63 -4.10
N GLN A 688 -8.41 -15.21 -3.15
CA GLN A 688 -8.99 -14.42 -2.06
C GLN A 688 -7.89 -13.69 -1.28
N ALA A 689 -7.93 -12.37 -1.28
CA ALA A 689 -7.01 -11.56 -0.49
C ALA A 689 -7.38 -11.58 1.00
N ARG A 690 -6.35 -11.55 1.86
CA ARG A 690 -6.51 -11.61 3.32
C ARG A 690 -5.62 -10.58 3.99
N PHE A 691 -6.09 -10.04 5.11
CA PHE A 691 -5.21 -9.30 6.02
C PHE A 691 -4.33 -10.26 6.82
N ASN A 692 -3.18 -9.78 7.30
CA ASN A 692 -2.48 -10.45 8.40
C ASN A 692 -3.40 -10.44 9.64
N THR A 693 -3.32 -11.47 10.48
CA THR A 693 -4.20 -11.57 11.65
C THR A 693 -3.43 -11.98 12.88
N GLY A 694 -3.66 -11.30 14.00
CA GLY A 694 -3.15 -11.64 15.34
C GLY A 694 -4.08 -11.09 16.42
N VAL A 695 -4.01 -11.67 17.63
CA VAL A 695 -4.74 -11.13 18.78
C VAL A 695 -4.05 -9.85 19.24
N ASP A 696 -4.83 -8.80 19.53
CA ASP A 696 -4.34 -7.50 19.99
C ASP A 696 -3.35 -6.80 19.03
N SER A 697 -3.24 -7.27 17.78
CA SER A 697 -2.40 -6.66 16.74
C SER A 697 -3.26 -6.01 15.66
N GLN A 698 -2.85 -4.83 15.18
CA GLN A 698 -3.47 -4.22 14.01
C GLN A 698 -2.97 -4.83 12.72
N GLU A 699 -3.83 -4.88 11.72
CA GLU A 699 -3.45 -5.35 10.39
C GLU A 699 -2.55 -4.34 9.68
N THR A 700 -1.41 -4.80 9.18
CA THR A 700 -0.36 -4.00 8.51
C THR A 700 -0.24 -4.35 7.04
N SER A 701 -0.67 -5.54 6.63
CA SER A 701 -0.37 -6.13 5.33
C SER A 701 -1.55 -6.90 4.75
N ILE A 702 -1.65 -6.92 3.42
CA ILE A 702 -2.63 -7.71 2.67
C ILE A 702 -1.86 -8.69 1.78
N VAL A 703 -2.27 -9.95 1.75
CA VAL A 703 -1.69 -10.96 0.84
C VAL A 703 -2.73 -11.49 -0.14
N THR A 704 -2.30 -11.77 -1.36
CA THR A 704 -3.05 -12.53 -2.37
C THR A 704 -2.06 -13.20 -3.34
N ALA A 705 -2.57 -13.96 -4.29
CA ALA A 705 -1.80 -14.49 -5.41
C ALA A 705 -2.51 -14.32 -6.76
N THR A 706 -1.75 -14.37 -7.85
CA THR A 706 -2.26 -14.43 -9.24
C THR A 706 -1.33 -15.30 -10.08
N GLY A 707 -1.84 -16.43 -10.59
CA GLY A 707 -1.02 -17.45 -11.24
C GLY A 707 0.15 -17.88 -10.35
N PRO A 708 1.41 -17.84 -10.82
CA PRO A 708 2.58 -18.23 -10.02
C PRO A 708 3.11 -17.11 -9.11
N PHE A 709 2.43 -15.98 -8.97
CA PHE A 709 2.92 -14.82 -8.20
C PHE A 709 2.15 -14.67 -6.89
N ILE A 710 2.88 -14.54 -5.79
CA ILE A 710 2.34 -13.98 -4.54
C ILE A 710 2.58 -12.48 -4.55
N ILE A 711 1.59 -11.74 -4.07
CA ILE A 711 1.63 -10.30 -3.96
C ILE A 711 1.24 -9.91 -2.54
N THR A 712 2.03 -9.03 -1.94
CA THR A 712 1.74 -8.45 -0.63
C THR A 712 1.69 -6.94 -0.73
N TRP A 713 0.61 -6.33 -0.22
CA TRP A 713 0.48 -4.87 -0.10
C TRP A 713 0.74 -4.43 1.34
N SER A 714 1.45 -3.32 1.50
CA SER A 714 1.55 -2.61 2.78
C SER A 714 0.32 -1.71 2.98
N LEU A 715 -0.43 -1.92 4.05
CA LEU A 715 -1.63 -1.12 4.35
C LEU A 715 -1.26 0.34 4.61
N LYS A 716 -0.14 0.59 5.30
CA LYS A 716 0.40 1.94 5.54
C LYS A 716 0.61 2.69 4.22
N LYS A 717 1.29 2.06 3.26
CA LYS A 717 1.53 2.63 1.91
C LYS A 717 0.24 2.84 1.12
N VAL A 718 -0.68 1.88 1.17
CA VAL A 718 -1.98 1.97 0.50
C VAL A 718 -2.82 3.13 1.05
N VAL A 719 -2.85 3.30 2.36
CA VAL A 719 -3.57 4.40 3.01
C VAL A 719 -2.89 5.75 2.73
N ALA A 720 -1.57 5.78 2.66
CA ALA A 720 -0.80 6.96 2.29
C ALA A 720 -0.91 7.35 0.80
N GLY A 721 -1.43 6.46 -0.06
CA GLY A 721 -1.59 6.73 -1.50
C GLY A 721 -0.30 6.57 -2.33
N ARG A 722 0.67 5.78 -1.85
CA ARG A 722 1.97 5.64 -2.52
C ARG A 722 1.91 4.91 -3.86
N LYS A 723 2.87 5.21 -4.74
CA LYS A 723 3.17 4.42 -5.94
C LYS A 723 3.68 3.03 -5.57
N ASP A 724 3.24 2.02 -6.32
CA ASP A 724 3.60 0.60 -6.18
C ASP A 724 3.67 0.08 -4.73
N PRO A 725 2.55 0.09 -3.98
CA PRO A 725 2.52 -0.30 -2.58
C PRO A 725 2.65 -1.82 -2.36
N TYR A 726 3.14 -2.58 -3.35
CA TYR A 726 3.19 -4.03 -3.33
C TYR A 726 4.55 -4.61 -3.71
N THR A 727 4.84 -5.77 -3.13
CA THR A 727 5.99 -6.61 -3.44
C THR A 727 5.52 -7.97 -3.94
N ILE A 728 6.38 -8.66 -4.68
CA ILE A 728 6.03 -9.90 -5.37
C ILE A 728 7.06 -11.01 -5.14
N LYS A 729 6.61 -12.26 -5.25
CA LYS A 729 7.48 -13.43 -5.37
C LYS A 729 6.91 -14.41 -6.39
N ARG A 730 7.72 -14.84 -7.36
CA ARG A 730 7.35 -15.82 -8.39
C ARG A 730 7.72 -17.24 -7.97
N TYR A 731 6.83 -18.18 -8.24
CA TYR A 731 7.03 -19.62 -8.11
C TYR A 731 7.09 -20.31 -9.48
N GLY A 732 7.50 -21.59 -9.49
CA GLY A 732 7.51 -22.41 -10.72
C GLY A 732 6.12 -22.89 -11.15
N GLU A 733 5.17 -22.96 -10.22
CA GLU A 733 3.79 -23.41 -10.45
C GLU A 733 2.78 -22.38 -9.91
N ASP A 734 1.52 -22.50 -10.32
CA ASP A 734 0.44 -21.61 -9.90
C ASP A 734 0.12 -21.76 -8.41
N VAL A 735 0.03 -20.63 -7.71
CA VAL A 735 -0.37 -20.59 -6.30
C VAL A 735 -1.88 -20.84 -6.21
N MET A 736 -2.26 -21.89 -5.49
CA MET A 736 -3.64 -22.33 -5.36
C MET A 736 -4.34 -21.70 -4.16
N ALA A 737 -3.61 -21.49 -3.07
CA ALA A 737 -4.09 -20.81 -1.88
C ALA A 737 -2.92 -20.21 -1.10
N ASP A 738 -3.19 -19.10 -0.43
CA ASP A 738 -2.24 -18.36 0.38
C ASP A 738 -2.92 -17.80 1.63
N ASN A 739 -2.14 -17.69 2.72
CA ASN A 739 -2.59 -17.04 3.96
C ASN A 739 -1.39 -16.68 4.84
N PHE A 740 -1.55 -15.70 5.72
CA PHE A 740 -0.55 -15.42 6.76
C PHE A 740 -0.51 -16.55 7.81
N ARG A 741 0.67 -16.74 8.41
CA ARG A 741 0.76 -17.44 9.68
C ARG A 741 0.01 -16.63 10.75
N PHE A 742 -0.78 -17.29 11.57
CA PHE A 742 -1.48 -16.59 12.65
C PHE A 742 -0.50 -15.92 13.62
N GLY A 743 -0.80 -14.67 14.02
CA GLY A 743 0.04 -13.87 14.91
C GLY A 743 1.33 -13.33 14.27
N SER A 744 1.48 -13.42 12.95
CA SER A 744 2.65 -12.92 12.23
C SER A 744 2.26 -12.29 10.90
N ASP A 745 2.83 -11.14 10.59
CA ASP A 745 2.81 -10.55 9.24
C ASP A 745 4.08 -10.89 8.44
N LYS A 746 5.04 -11.56 9.09
CA LYS A 746 6.36 -11.88 8.52
C LYS A 746 6.35 -13.13 7.68
N ASN A 747 5.42 -14.06 7.88
CA ASN A 747 5.42 -15.35 7.21
C ASN A 747 4.09 -15.63 6.51
N VAL A 748 4.18 -15.99 5.24
CA VAL A 748 3.06 -16.38 4.38
C VAL A 748 3.16 -17.88 4.09
N ILE A 749 2.07 -18.60 4.32
CA ILE A 749 1.92 -20.00 3.95
C ILE A 749 1.34 -20.07 2.55
N VAL A 750 1.94 -20.89 1.70
CA VAL A 750 1.67 -20.97 0.27
C VAL A 750 1.39 -22.41 -0.10
N ALA A 751 0.22 -22.67 -0.68
CA ALA A 751 -0.10 -23.94 -1.28
C ALA A 751 0.07 -23.84 -2.81
N LEU A 752 1.09 -24.50 -3.34
CA LEU A 752 1.28 -24.77 -4.77
C LEU A 752 0.43 -26.01 -5.15
N PRO A 753 0.35 -26.44 -6.42
CA PRO A 753 -0.51 -27.54 -6.82
C PRO A 753 -0.18 -28.85 -6.07
N ASN A 754 1.10 -29.09 -5.77
CA ASN A 754 1.60 -30.32 -5.16
C ASN A 754 2.50 -30.10 -3.92
N GLU A 755 2.70 -28.85 -3.52
CA GLU A 755 3.66 -28.50 -2.47
C GLU A 755 3.06 -27.45 -1.54
N VAL A 756 3.57 -27.39 -0.31
CA VAL A 756 3.19 -26.37 0.66
C VAL A 756 4.46 -25.79 1.27
N ASN A 757 4.61 -24.48 1.17
CA ASN A 757 5.81 -23.76 1.57
C ASN A 757 5.45 -22.64 2.54
N MET A 758 6.39 -22.27 3.42
CA MET A 758 6.33 -21.05 4.21
C MET A 758 7.36 -20.06 3.67
N VAL A 759 6.96 -18.80 3.54
CA VAL A 759 7.77 -17.78 2.92
C VAL A 759 7.81 -16.54 3.79
N ALA A 760 9.03 -16.10 4.10
CA ALA A 760 9.26 -14.85 4.77
C ALA A 760 8.94 -13.66 3.84
N LYS A 761 8.20 -12.67 4.35
CA LYS A 761 7.78 -11.44 3.68
C LYS A 761 8.99 -10.68 3.11
N ARG A 762 10.11 -10.65 3.82
CA ARG A 762 11.39 -10.07 3.36
C ARG A 762 11.96 -10.68 2.08
N SER A 763 11.52 -11.88 1.70
CA SER A 763 11.97 -12.52 0.44
C SER A 763 11.16 -12.07 -0.78
N LEU A 764 10.09 -11.29 -0.58
CA LEU A 764 9.35 -10.66 -1.67
C LEU A 764 10.14 -9.42 -2.13
N MET A 765 10.18 -9.22 -3.44
CA MET A 765 10.95 -8.14 -4.06
C MET A 765 10.03 -7.13 -4.73
N LYS A 766 10.51 -5.91 -4.93
CA LYS A 766 9.82 -4.94 -5.80
C LYS A 766 9.61 -5.57 -7.20
N PRO A 767 8.45 -5.34 -7.83
CA PRO A 767 8.19 -5.84 -9.18
C PRO A 767 9.15 -5.19 -10.17
N THR A 768 9.99 -6.01 -10.80
CA THR A 768 10.94 -5.61 -11.85
C THR A 768 10.92 -6.69 -12.92
N ARG A 769 11.44 -6.41 -14.13
CA ARG A 769 11.53 -7.44 -15.18
C ARG A 769 12.23 -8.71 -14.69
N GLU A 770 13.26 -8.56 -13.85
CA GLU A 770 14.05 -9.69 -13.31
C GLU A 770 13.26 -10.48 -12.25
N SER A 771 12.58 -9.82 -11.30
CA SER A 771 11.77 -10.50 -10.29
C SER A 771 10.49 -11.12 -10.87
N ILE A 772 9.96 -10.56 -11.97
CA ILE A 772 8.79 -11.09 -12.68
C ILE A 772 9.17 -12.26 -13.59
N ALA A 773 10.29 -12.20 -14.31
CA ALA A 773 10.73 -13.28 -15.22
C ALA A 773 11.20 -14.55 -14.46
N GLY A 774 11.59 -14.41 -13.19
CA GLY A 774 12.15 -15.51 -12.41
C GLY A 774 13.54 -15.95 -12.93
N PRO A 775 14.21 -16.90 -12.25
CA PRO A 775 15.50 -17.38 -12.71
C PRO A 775 15.39 -18.06 -14.09
N PRO A 776 16.36 -17.84 -15.01
CA PRO A 776 16.25 -18.34 -16.38
C PRO A 776 16.18 -19.87 -16.43
N VAL A 777 15.25 -20.40 -17.22
CA VAL A 777 14.97 -21.85 -17.42
C VAL A 777 16.09 -22.59 -18.19
N THR A 778 17.24 -21.97 -18.45
CA THR A 778 18.38 -22.62 -19.15
C THR A 778 19.58 -22.78 -18.21
N PRO A 779 20.22 -23.96 -18.15
CA PRO A 779 21.35 -24.21 -17.28
C PRO A 779 22.60 -23.52 -17.86
N ARG A 780 22.74 -22.22 -17.66
CA ARG A 780 24.01 -21.53 -17.92
C ARG A 780 24.95 -21.84 -16.76
N ARG A 781 25.87 -22.77 -17.03
CA ARG A 781 26.99 -23.15 -16.18
C ARG A 781 27.87 -21.92 -15.90
N ARG A 782 27.52 -21.13 -14.89
CA ARG A 782 28.39 -20.13 -14.27
C ARG A 782 28.41 -20.38 -12.77
N THR A 783 29.56 -20.83 -12.31
CA THR A 783 29.95 -20.96 -10.92
C THR A 783 30.04 -19.56 -10.30
N GLN A 784 28.96 -19.08 -9.69
CA GLN A 784 29.04 -18.07 -8.64
C GLN A 784 27.74 -18.13 -7.81
N TRP A 785 27.92 -18.23 -6.50
CA TRP A 785 26.89 -18.43 -5.49
C TRP A 785 25.79 -17.37 -5.52
N GLY A 786 24.53 -17.83 -5.51
CA GLY A 786 23.33 -17.02 -5.36
C GLY A 786 22.09 -17.91 -5.25
N SER A 787 21.45 -17.88 -4.08
CA SER A 787 20.12 -18.40 -3.71
C SER A 787 19.55 -19.53 -4.57
N ARG A 788 19.91 -20.78 -4.22
CA ARG A 788 19.04 -21.93 -4.47
C ARG A 788 18.27 -22.16 -3.18
N LEU A 789 16.95 -22.27 -3.28
CA LEU A 789 16.07 -22.76 -2.21
C LEU A 789 16.75 -23.97 -1.56
N GLY A 790 16.99 -23.89 -0.25
CA GLY A 790 17.43 -25.04 0.51
C GLY A 790 16.37 -26.13 0.38
N ARG A 791 16.80 -27.39 0.25
CA ARG A 791 15.89 -28.55 0.24
C ARG A 791 15.04 -28.62 1.53
N ASP A 792 15.43 -27.84 2.55
CA ASP A 792 14.83 -27.74 3.87
C ASP A 792 13.65 -26.73 3.96
N GLU A 793 13.45 -25.88 2.95
CA GLU A 793 12.33 -24.91 2.91
C GLU A 793 11.08 -25.45 2.16
N ILE A 794 11.24 -26.58 1.45
CA ILE A 794 10.19 -27.16 0.60
C ILE A 794 9.70 -28.46 1.21
N VAL A 795 8.42 -28.49 1.60
CA VAL A 795 7.77 -29.71 2.05
C VAL A 795 7.13 -30.39 0.84
N ASN A 796 7.88 -31.30 0.21
CA ASN A 796 7.34 -32.18 -0.83
C ASN A 796 6.33 -33.15 -0.19
N SER A 797 5.04 -32.87 -0.37
CA SER A 797 3.96 -33.72 0.15
C SER A 797 3.14 -34.32 -1.00
N PRO A 798 3.29 -35.61 -1.33
CA PRO A 798 2.40 -36.31 -2.27
C PRO A 798 1.03 -36.65 -1.64
N TYR A 799 0.67 -36.06 -0.50
CA TYR A 799 -0.38 -36.58 0.38
C TYR A 799 -1.64 -35.73 0.47
#